data_AF-A0A7X1ZR87-F1
#
_entry.id   AF-A0A7X1ZR87-F1
#
_cell.length_a   1.000
_cell.length_b   1.000
_cell.length_c   1.000
_cell.angle_alpha   90.00
_cell.angle_beta   90.00
_cell.angle_gamma   90.00
#
_symmetry.space_group_name_H-M   'P 1'
#
loop_
_entity.id
_entity.type
_entity.pdbx_description
1 polymer ?
#
loop_
_entity_poly.entity_id
_entity_poly.type
_entity_poly.pdbx_seq_one_letter_code
_entity_poly.pdbx_strand_id
1 'polypeptide(L)'
;QIEKLLRQNNIAGFEVKVLSAYKQGFFWLLEEILPSLNGKNISRLTIRFAEEKENLSKLKRFYSDPYRWLQELYPVDEILSKETNLPLERIEFELKKEKDPVYEVLAFDEKGIVLLKKSFSPRIREATFLKVLPEWGKVTITTGWLKIEKGRETVLDKSLKCDLERFWEYYQDEILPAVYSYVMKKTGNEPKFSKQPYFKRILIEMWFSEPDYKLGLDEEIVSSLEAIHDEIYFDTLDFLRGITDVEIEEKDAPEDTSRYSAPGNVLPLIHPSLEGGKGKIKVIFQDWQARSPQLNLRWKEKGKEEYSKKIAFPSIKPKALRVPSFVYNGQKERIENLIIEVKVEKEAEYLMLIDLMESYRRLLSEGIIQSFSYPNLERVTIKIRYKELEKEEPLLVSPRKALEREIIPLTLLKDKLIVPTDKIISPQMCLDIVHRLSHFNSILSYFAGRSYENRKIPVLEIFTPLEKYTSLPRLITFKPTLYLSARQHGNEVSSTNYVLKYAELLAKDKTHQEYVKKINYVIHPMENPDGAELAYELQKLTPLHSLHAGRYSALGIDVGHQVNAPKPLLPEAKVRRNLYNRWLPDVYLNLHGYPSHEWVQQFSNYSPYLFRDYWIPRGWFSYYRSLSLPIYKRWKEAGEELRKFITDEMNANKKINSSNNKFYDRYYRWASRWQPHMNYLELYDGVNLYIKRRSSSESKLSTRRKITFVEETPELMDETAHGNWLDFLCEQGLTYLRAHSKYLSQVKFETARLEEESQGRIHIWFSRSRPGKVENTDRK
;
A
#
# COMPACT_ATOMS: atom_id res chain seq x y z
N GLN A 1 25.94 -5.33 -34.00
CA GLN A 1 26.11 -4.04 -34.71
C GLN A 1 27.56 -3.54 -34.64
N ILE A 2 28.17 -3.48 -33.45
CA ILE A 2 29.57 -3.06 -33.26
C ILE A 2 30.54 -3.86 -34.11
N GLU A 3 30.46 -5.20 -34.11
CA GLU A 3 31.34 -6.03 -34.94
C GLU A 3 31.23 -5.71 -36.44
N LYS A 4 30.01 -5.43 -36.92
CA LYS A 4 29.78 -5.02 -38.32
C LYS A 4 30.47 -3.69 -38.61
N LEU A 5 30.37 -2.73 -37.69
CA LEU A 5 31.05 -1.43 -37.79
C LEU A 5 32.58 -1.61 -37.80
N LEU A 6 33.14 -2.46 -36.95
CA LEU A 6 34.58 -2.74 -36.90
C LEU A 6 35.07 -3.36 -38.22
N ARG A 7 34.35 -4.36 -38.75
CA ARG A 7 34.67 -4.97 -40.05
C ARG A 7 34.58 -3.97 -41.20
N GLN A 8 33.56 -3.10 -41.21
CA GLN A 8 33.41 -2.04 -42.22
C GLN A 8 34.53 -1.00 -42.19
N ASN A 9 35.20 -0.84 -41.05
CA ASN A 9 36.35 0.05 -40.89
C ASN A 9 37.70 -0.69 -41.00
N ASN A 10 37.72 -1.88 -41.61
CA ASN A 10 38.92 -2.70 -41.82
C ASN A 10 39.71 -3.04 -40.54
N ILE A 11 39.02 -3.13 -39.39
CA ILE A 11 39.61 -3.60 -38.14
C ILE A 11 39.45 -5.12 -38.07
N ALA A 12 40.56 -5.85 -38.05
CA ALA A 12 40.62 -7.30 -37.94
C ALA A 12 41.20 -7.73 -36.58
N GLY A 13 40.86 -8.95 -36.13
CA GLY A 13 41.37 -9.50 -34.86
C GLY A 13 40.83 -8.79 -33.61
N PHE A 14 39.54 -8.45 -33.59
CA PHE A 14 38.89 -7.80 -32.45
C PHE A 14 38.14 -8.81 -31.57
N GLU A 15 38.02 -8.48 -30.28
CA GLU A 15 37.11 -9.11 -29.33
C GLU A 15 36.14 -8.03 -28.84
N VAL A 16 34.84 -8.31 -28.86
CA VAL A 16 33.81 -7.40 -28.33
C VAL A 16 33.21 -8.04 -27.10
N LYS A 17 33.33 -7.34 -25.97
CA LYS A 17 32.64 -7.69 -24.72
C LYS A 17 31.53 -6.70 -24.47
N VAL A 18 30.33 -7.20 -24.23
CA VAL A 18 29.16 -6.41 -23.85
C VAL A 18 28.85 -6.79 -22.41
N LEU A 19 28.83 -5.78 -21.54
CA LEU A 19 28.54 -5.93 -20.11
C LEU A 19 27.36 -5.03 -19.78
N SER A 20 26.55 -5.44 -18.80
CA SER A 20 25.45 -4.62 -18.32
C SER A 20 25.95 -3.34 -17.64
N ALA A 21 25.32 -2.20 -17.95
CA ALA A 21 25.53 -0.94 -17.24
C ALA A 21 24.72 -0.87 -15.91
N TYR A 22 23.71 -1.73 -15.78
CA TYR A 22 22.87 -1.90 -14.59
C TYR A 22 23.34 -3.10 -13.77
N LYS A 23 23.39 -2.99 -12.44
CA LYS A 23 23.95 -4.03 -11.52
C LYS A 23 25.29 -4.60 -12.01
N GLN A 24 26.26 -3.73 -12.28
CA GLN A 24 27.52 -4.09 -12.93
C GLN A 24 28.29 -5.16 -12.14
N GLY A 25 28.28 -5.08 -10.80
CA GLY A 25 28.92 -6.09 -9.94
C GLY A 25 28.26 -7.46 -10.06
N PHE A 26 26.93 -7.51 -10.05
CA PHE A 26 26.15 -8.75 -10.21
C PHE A 26 26.45 -9.41 -11.56
N PHE A 27 26.36 -8.66 -12.67
CA PHE A 27 26.63 -9.22 -14.00
C PHE A 27 28.10 -9.55 -14.20
N TRP A 28 29.04 -8.82 -13.62
CA TRP A 28 30.45 -9.21 -13.64
C TRP A 28 30.68 -10.59 -12.99
N LEU A 29 30.01 -10.88 -11.86
CA LEU A 29 30.08 -12.19 -11.22
C LEU A 29 29.51 -13.30 -12.12
N LEU A 30 28.38 -13.05 -12.79
CA LEU A 30 27.70 -14.06 -13.61
C LEU A 30 28.32 -14.25 -15.00
N GLU A 31 28.76 -13.16 -15.65
CA GLU A 31 29.19 -13.16 -17.05
C GLU A 31 30.71 -13.31 -17.20
N GLU A 32 31.50 -12.96 -16.19
CA GLU A 32 32.96 -13.07 -16.24
C GLU A 32 33.53 -14.06 -15.23
N ILE A 33 33.13 -13.95 -13.95
CA ILE A 33 33.71 -14.80 -12.90
C ILE A 33 33.22 -16.23 -13.05
N LEU A 34 31.91 -16.47 -13.07
CA LEU A 34 31.33 -17.81 -13.15
C LEU A 34 31.90 -18.62 -14.34
N PRO A 35 31.97 -18.10 -15.58
CA PRO A 35 32.64 -18.81 -16.68
C PRO A 35 34.13 -19.08 -16.43
N SER A 36 34.84 -18.18 -15.74
CA SER A 36 36.26 -18.38 -15.37
C SER A 36 36.46 -19.46 -14.30
N LEU A 37 35.40 -19.90 -13.62
CA LEU A 37 35.41 -20.98 -12.64
C LEU A 37 35.26 -22.36 -13.31
N ASN A 38 34.77 -22.43 -14.55
CA ASN A 38 34.56 -23.69 -15.25
C ASN A 38 35.84 -24.52 -15.38
N GLY A 39 35.74 -25.81 -15.03
CA GLY A 39 36.86 -26.76 -15.06
C GLY A 39 37.85 -26.64 -13.90
N LYS A 40 37.62 -25.75 -12.92
CA LYS A 40 38.41 -25.65 -11.69
C LYS A 40 37.71 -26.42 -10.56
N ASN A 41 38.45 -27.22 -9.79
CA ASN A 41 37.91 -27.93 -8.63
C ASN A 41 37.86 -26.99 -7.40
N ILE A 42 36.82 -26.18 -7.33
CA ILE A 42 36.66 -25.14 -6.32
C ILE A 42 35.92 -25.73 -5.11
N SER A 43 36.37 -25.39 -3.90
CA SER A 43 35.75 -25.79 -2.63
C SER A 43 35.13 -24.60 -1.88
N ARG A 44 35.56 -23.37 -2.21
CA ARG A 44 35.11 -22.13 -1.55
C ARG A 44 35.29 -20.91 -2.46
N LEU A 45 34.34 -19.98 -2.39
CA LEU A 45 34.36 -18.69 -3.05
C LEU A 45 34.24 -17.58 -2.00
N THR A 46 35.14 -16.60 -2.04
CA THR A 46 35.07 -15.41 -1.19
C THR A 46 34.92 -14.18 -2.07
N ILE A 47 33.86 -13.40 -1.83
CA ILE A 47 33.52 -12.17 -2.53
C ILE A 47 33.71 -11.01 -1.55
N ARG A 48 34.73 -10.20 -1.80
CA ARG A 48 35.07 -9.02 -1.00
C ARG A 48 34.51 -7.77 -1.64
N PHE A 49 33.82 -6.95 -0.86
CA PHE A 49 33.23 -5.69 -1.33
C PHE A 49 33.64 -4.51 -0.44
N ALA A 50 33.78 -3.33 -1.06
CA ALA A 50 34.14 -2.09 -0.37
C ALA A 50 32.96 -1.51 0.43
N GLU A 51 33.27 -0.89 1.57
CA GLU A 51 32.31 -0.10 2.34
C GLU A 51 32.11 1.29 1.72
N GLU A 52 30.86 1.73 1.58
CA GLU A 52 30.55 3.12 1.23
C GLU A 52 30.62 4.01 2.47
N LYS A 53 31.44 5.06 2.44
CA LYS A 53 31.69 5.90 3.62
C LYS A 53 31.13 7.28 3.42
N GLU A 54 30.20 7.64 4.31
CA GLU A 54 29.55 8.94 4.31
C GLU A 54 30.20 9.91 5.30
N ASN A 55 30.22 11.19 4.93
CA ASN A 55 30.67 12.25 5.82
C ASN A 55 29.51 12.72 6.71
N LEU A 56 29.45 12.19 7.92
CA LEU A 56 28.40 12.50 8.91
C LEU A 56 28.54 13.90 9.56
N SER A 57 29.58 14.67 9.23
CA SER A 57 29.73 16.05 9.75
C SER A 57 28.80 17.06 9.08
N LYS A 58 28.26 16.73 7.90
CA LYS A 58 27.29 17.58 7.19
C LYS A 58 25.91 16.94 7.23
N LEU A 59 24.95 17.66 7.80
CA LEU A 59 23.55 17.26 7.73
C LEU A 59 23.08 17.33 6.28
N LYS A 60 22.73 16.18 5.73
CA LYS A 60 22.03 16.04 4.45
C LYS A 60 20.79 15.19 4.66
N ARG A 61 19.83 15.30 3.74
CA ARG A 61 18.62 14.48 3.78
C ARG A 61 18.93 13.03 3.41
N PHE A 62 19.87 12.82 2.50
CA PHE A 62 20.16 11.51 1.94
C PHE A 62 21.60 11.05 2.17
N TYR A 63 21.79 9.92 2.85
CA TYR A 63 23.10 9.28 3.07
C TYR A 63 23.18 7.97 2.30
N SER A 64 24.31 7.65 1.68
CA SER A 64 24.52 6.31 1.11
C SER A 64 24.38 5.22 2.18
N ASP A 65 23.89 4.05 1.79
CA ASP A 65 23.99 2.87 2.65
C ASP A 65 25.44 2.35 2.65
N PRO A 66 26.06 2.08 3.82
CA PRO A 66 27.43 1.56 3.89
C PRO A 66 27.65 0.27 3.09
N TYR A 67 26.58 -0.51 2.90
CA TYR A 67 26.61 -1.80 2.22
C TYR A 67 25.98 -1.76 0.82
N ARG A 68 25.84 -0.57 0.21
CA ARG A 68 25.34 -0.40 -1.17
C ARG A 68 25.97 -1.36 -2.18
N TRP A 69 27.29 -1.55 -2.09
CA TRP A 69 28.01 -2.45 -2.99
C TRP A 69 27.71 -3.93 -2.73
N LEU A 70 27.36 -4.32 -1.51
CA LEU A 70 26.81 -5.64 -1.28
C LEU A 70 25.41 -5.75 -1.88
N GLN A 71 24.54 -4.76 -1.65
CA GLN A 71 23.15 -4.77 -2.14
C GLN A 71 23.10 -4.96 -3.66
N GLU A 72 23.98 -4.31 -4.42
CA GLU A 72 24.06 -4.46 -5.88
C GLU A 72 24.28 -5.92 -6.34
N LEU A 73 24.91 -6.75 -5.49
CA LEU A 73 25.18 -8.15 -5.78
C LEU A 73 24.01 -9.09 -5.45
N TYR A 74 22.95 -8.63 -4.80
CA TYR A 74 21.83 -9.50 -4.45
C TYR A 74 21.12 -10.05 -5.71
N PRO A 75 20.67 -11.33 -5.75
CA PRO A 75 20.92 -12.46 -4.85
C PRO A 75 21.96 -13.46 -5.44
N VAL A 76 23.14 -12.97 -5.83
CA VAL A 76 24.09 -13.73 -6.66
C VAL A 76 24.60 -15.03 -6.03
N ASP A 77 24.60 -15.15 -4.70
CA ASP A 77 25.14 -16.33 -4.02
C ASP A 77 24.32 -17.59 -4.25
N GLU A 78 23.00 -17.49 -4.31
CA GLU A 78 22.12 -18.61 -4.67
C GLU A 78 22.25 -19.02 -6.13
N ILE A 79 22.50 -18.06 -7.02
CA ILE A 79 22.77 -18.34 -8.43
C ILE A 79 24.12 -19.05 -8.56
N LEU A 80 25.17 -18.50 -7.95
CA LEU A 80 26.51 -19.10 -7.97
C LEU A 80 26.52 -20.48 -7.31
N SER A 81 25.82 -20.68 -6.19
CA SER A 81 25.69 -21.98 -5.51
C SER A 81 25.14 -23.03 -6.47
N LYS A 82 24.05 -22.71 -7.16
CA LYS A 82 23.42 -23.60 -8.15
C LYS A 82 24.35 -23.92 -9.31
N GLU A 83 24.96 -22.90 -9.92
CA GLU A 83 25.77 -23.07 -11.14
C GLU A 83 27.16 -23.70 -10.88
N THR A 84 27.70 -23.54 -9.67
CA THR A 84 29.00 -24.13 -9.28
C THR A 84 28.87 -25.43 -8.47
N ASN A 85 27.65 -25.80 -8.07
CA ASN A 85 27.37 -26.90 -7.13
C ASN A 85 28.09 -26.75 -5.78
N LEU A 86 28.39 -25.52 -5.36
CA LEU A 86 28.93 -25.20 -4.04
C LEU A 86 27.78 -25.03 -3.05
N PRO A 87 27.90 -25.56 -1.81
CA PRO A 87 26.99 -25.20 -0.73
C PRO A 87 27.00 -23.69 -0.46
N LEU A 88 25.85 -23.11 -0.09
CA LEU A 88 25.73 -21.66 0.16
C LEU A 88 26.71 -21.16 1.21
N GLU A 89 27.03 -21.99 2.22
CA GLU A 89 27.96 -21.64 3.30
C GLU A 89 29.41 -21.52 2.80
N ARG A 90 29.70 -22.01 1.59
CA ARG A 90 31.01 -21.92 0.93
C ARG A 90 31.11 -20.72 -0.02
N ILE A 91 30.06 -19.91 -0.12
CA ILE A 91 30.06 -18.62 -0.83
C ILE A 91 29.99 -17.51 0.21
N GLU A 92 31.14 -16.93 0.50
CA GLU A 92 31.33 -16.00 1.61
C GLU A 92 31.42 -14.56 1.13
N PHE A 93 30.82 -13.65 1.87
CA PHE A 93 30.93 -12.21 1.64
C PHE A 93 31.79 -11.58 2.75
N GLU A 94 32.78 -10.79 2.37
CA GLU A 94 33.71 -10.13 3.29
C GLU A 94 33.76 -8.62 3.03
N LEU A 95 33.72 -7.81 4.09
CA LEU A 95 33.99 -6.38 4.00
C LEU A 95 35.51 -6.15 3.89
N LYS A 96 35.94 -5.32 2.95
CA LYS A 96 37.34 -4.89 2.86
C LYS A 96 37.54 -3.44 3.27
N LYS A 97 38.77 -3.09 3.65
CA LYS A 97 39.13 -1.73 4.09
C LYS A 97 39.42 -0.81 2.91
N GLU A 98 39.98 -1.36 1.84
CA GLU A 98 40.35 -0.66 0.62
C GLU A 98 39.09 -0.32 -0.20
N LYS A 99 38.99 0.93 -0.66
CA LYS A 99 37.87 1.37 -1.51
C LYS A 99 37.97 0.84 -2.94
N ASP A 100 39.20 0.74 -3.45
CA ASP A 100 39.49 0.33 -4.82
C ASP A 100 40.43 -0.88 -4.84
N PRO A 101 40.17 -1.88 -5.70
CA PRO A 101 38.96 -2.05 -6.53
C PRO A 101 37.70 -2.21 -5.66
N VAL A 102 36.47 -2.02 -6.17
CA VAL A 102 35.24 -2.14 -5.35
C VAL A 102 34.94 -3.59 -4.97
N TYR A 103 35.18 -4.53 -5.89
CA TYR A 103 35.03 -5.97 -5.69
C TYR A 103 36.34 -6.73 -5.89
N GLU A 104 36.58 -7.75 -5.07
CA GLU A 104 37.64 -8.74 -5.24
C GLU A 104 37.04 -10.14 -5.04
N VAL A 105 37.34 -11.08 -5.92
CA VAL A 105 36.87 -12.46 -5.85
C VAL A 105 38.05 -13.41 -5.76
N LEU A 106 37.98 -14.33 -4.79
CA LEU A 106 38.95 -15.38 -4.54
C LEU A 106 38.24 -16.74 -4.60
N ALA A 107 38.69 -17.62 -5.49
CA ALA A 107 38.23 -19.00 -5.53
C ALA A 107 39.34 -19.93 -5.02
N PHE A 108 39.00 -20.87 -4.14
CA PHE A 108 39.95 -21.74 -3.46
C PHE A 108 39.69 -23.22 -3.79
N ASP A 109 40.74 -24.04 -3.82
CA ASP A 109 40.62 -25.51 -3.83
C ASP A 109 40.39 -26.08 -2.41
N GLU A 110 40.28 -27.41 -2.28
CA GLU A 110 40.11 -28.07 -0.97
C GLU A 110 41.28 -27.86 -0.01
N LYS A 111 42.48 -27.55 -0.53
CA LYS A 111 43.70 -27.30 0.27
C LYS A 111 43.85 -25.83 0.67
N GLY A 112 42.92 -24.97 0.28
CA GLY A 112 42.96 -23.53 0.54
C GLY A 112 43.87 -22.74 -0.42
N ILE A 113 44.28 -23.34 -1.54
CA ILE A 113 45.08 -22.66 -2.57
C ILE A 113 44.16 -21.83 -3.46
N VAL A 114 44.55 -20.58 -3.73
CA VAL A 114 43.81 -19.67 -4.61
C VAL A 114 43.94 -20.13 -6.07
N LEU A 115 42.84 -20.57 -6.66
CA LEU A 115 42.72 -20.99 -8.07
C LEU A 115 42.35 -19.83 -9.00
N LEU A 116 41.72 -18.79 -8.47
CA LEU A 116 41.34 -17.58 -9.20
C LEU A 116 41.40 -16.39 -8.25
N LYS A 117 42.01 -15.29 -8.72
CA LYS A 117 41.94 -13.98 -8.10
C LYS A 117 41.59 -12.96 -9.18
N LYS A 118 40.45 -12.28 -9.03
CA LYS A 118 40.01 -11.21 -9.93
C LYS A 118 39.42 -10.04 -9.15
N SER A 119 39.38 -8.87 -9.77
CA SER A 119 38.85 -7.65 -9.15
C SER A 119 38.14 -6.78 -10.17
N PHE A 120 37.16 -6.02 -9.71
CA PHE A 120 36.34 -5.16 -10.56
C PHE A 120 35.87 -3.92 -9.79
N SER A 121 35.81 -2.78 -10.47
CA SER A 121 35.15 -1.57 -9.96
C SER A 121 34.06 -1.16 -10.95
N PRO A 122 32.80 -1.03 -10.49
CA PRO A 122 31.74 -0.43 -11.30
C PRO A 122 32.12 0.97 -11.78
N ARG A 123 31.65 1.32 -12.97
CA ARG A 123 31.77 2.68 -13.47
C ARG A 123 30.71 3.55 -12.82
N ILE A 124 31.17 4.58 -12.11
CA ILE A 124 30.32 5.47 -11.35
C ILE A 124 30.35 6.91 -11.86
N ARG A 125 29.32 7.65 -11.48
CA ARG A 125 29.23 9.10 -11.64
C ARG A 125 28.56 9.71 -10.41
N GLU A 126 29.04 10.87 -9.99
CA GLU A 126 28.38 11.67 -8.97
C GLU A 126 27.28 12.54 -9.60
N ALA A 127 26.11 12.58 -8.96
CA ALA A 127 25.00 13.44 -9.35
C ALA A 127 24.38 14.14 -8.13
N THR A 128 23.69 15.25 -8.34
CA THR A 128 22.83 15.85 -7.31
C THR A 128 21.59 14.99 -7.15
N PHE A 129 21.18 14.69 -5.92
CA PHE A 129 20.00 13.85 -5.65
C PHE A 129 18.75 14.45 -6.28
N LEU A 130 18.42 15.70 -5.94
CA LEU A 130 17.37 16.49 -6.58
C LEU A 130 17.92 17.86 -6.95
N LYS A 131 17.91 18.22 -8.24
CA LYS A 131 18.45 19.51 -8.71
C LYS A 131 17.64 20.70 -8.21
N VAL A 132 16.34 20.51 -7.99
CA VAL A 132 15.43 21.54 -7.43
C VAL A 132 15.67 21.80 -5.93
N LEU A 133 16.30 20.86 -5.22
CA LEU A 133 16.64 20.94 -3.79
C LEU A 133 18.09 20.46 -3.57
N PRO A 134 19.10 21.17 -4.09
CA PRO A 134 20.48 20.71 -4.12
C PRO A 134 21.08 20.51 -2.72
N GLU A 135 20.51 21.13 -1.69
CA GLU A 135 20.89 20.97 -0.29
C GLU A 135 20.59 19.57 0.27
N TRP A 136 19.79 18.76 -0.42
CA TRP A 136 19.48 17.39 0.00
C TRP A 136 20.65 16.42 -0.16
N GLY A 137 21.64 16.80 -0.98
CA GLY A 137 22.91 16.11 -1.10
C GLY A 137 23.17 15.55 -2.50
N LYS A 138 24.23 14.74 -2.55
CA LYS A 138 24.69 14.07 -3.77
C LYS A 138 24.56 12.57 -3.63
N VAL A 139 24.49 11.92 -4.78
CA VAL A 139 24.36 10.48 -4.96
C VAL A 139 25.45 9.97 -5.90
N THR A 140 25.79 8.70 -5.75
CA THR A 140 26.68 7.96 -6.63
C THR A 140 25.85 6.94 -7.41
N ILE A 141 25.87 7.09 -8.73
CA ILE A 141 25.11 6.24 -9.65
C ILE A 141 26.08 5.42 -10.51
N THR A 142 25.66 4.22 -10.94
CA THR A 142 26.37 3.46 -11.96
C THR A 142 26.08 4.03 -13.34
N THR A 143 27.09 4.12 -14.20
CA THR A 143 26.99 4.68 -15.57
C THR A 143 27.57 3.72 -16.60
N GLY A 144 27.13 3.85 -17.85
CA GLY A 144 27.69 3.09 -18.96
C GLY A 144 29.13 3.51 -19.29
N TRP A 145 29.85 2.68 -20.04
CA TRP A 145 31.19 3.00 -20.51
C TRP A 145 31.55 2.28 -21.81
N LEU A 146 32.58 2.80 -22.48
CA LEU A 146 33.24 2.16 -23.61
C LEU A 146 34.74 2.17 -23.34
N LYS A 147 35.33 0.98 -23.37
CA LYS A 147 36.77 0.78 -23.31
C LYS A 147 37.24 0.08 -24.58
N ILE A 148 38.30 0.61 -25.19
CA ILE A 148 38.95 0.06 -26.38
C ILE A 148 40.42 -0.13 -26.05
N GLU A 149 40.90 -1.36 -26.20
CA GLU A 149 42.29 -1.73 -25.92
C GLU A 149 42.94 -2.31 -27.18
N LYS A 150 44.22 -1.97 -27.39
CA LYS A 150 45.08 -2.53 -28.42
C LYS A 150 46.25 -3.21 -27.74
N GLY A 151 46.17 -4.54 -27.59
CA GLY A 151 47.13 -5.27 -26.77
C GLY A 151 47.02 -4.86 -25.30
N ARG A 152 48.08 -4.27 -24.74
CA ARG A 152 48.08 -3.73 -23.36
C ARG A 152 47.80 -2.23 -23.28
N GLU A 153 47.67 -1.56 -24.42
CA GLU A 153 47.46 -0.12 -24.49
C GLU A 153 45.96 0.20 -24.51
N THR A 154 45.50 1.05 -23.59
CA THR A 154 44.14 1.59 -23.60
C THR A 154 44.06 2.75 -24.59
N VAL A 155 43.39 2.53 -25.71
CA VAL A 155 43.19 3.54 -26.77
C VAL A 155 42.05 4.49 -26.41
N LEU A 156 41.01 3.96 -25.76
CA LEU A 156 39.86 4.74 -25.33
C LEU A 156 39.32 4.16 -24.03
N ASP A 157 39.00 5.03 -23.07
CA ASP A 157 38.25 4.66 -21.88
C ASP A 157 37.36 5.85 -21.50
N LYS A 158 36.06 5.74 -21.78
CA LYS A 158 35.10 6.84 -21.59
C LYS A 158 33.81 6.34 -20.98
N SER A 159 33.27 7.10 -20.04
CA SER A 159 31.90 6.93 -19.56
C SER A 159 30.90 7.38 -20.62
N LEU A 160 29.76 6.68 -20.68
CA LEU A 160 28.67 6.91 -21.62
C LEU A 160 27.36 6.88 -20.83
N LYS A 161 26.57 7.96 -20.94
CA LYS A 161 25.23 8.00 -20.32
C LYS A 161 24.32 6.99 -20.99
N CYS A 162 23.73 6.09 -20.21
CA CYS A 162 22.66 5.20 -20.68
C CYS A 162 21.38 5.99 -21.02
N ASP A 163 20.41 5.33 -21.63
CA ASP A 163 19.15 5.99 -22.01
C ASP A 163 18.35 6.44 -20.77
N LEU A 164 18.34 5.64 -19.69
CA LEU A 164 17.74 6.05 -18.42
C LEU A 164 18.47 7.23 -17.76
N GLU A 165 19.81 7.31 -17.84
CA GLU A 165 20.56 8.47 -17.34
C GLU A 165 20.18 9.76 -18.11
N ARG A 166 20.07 9.67 -19.44
CA ARG A 166 19.64 10.81 -20.27
C ARG A 166 18.23 11.25 -19.93
N PHE A 167 17.32 10.29 -19.73
CA PHE A 167 15.97 10.58 -19.28
C PHE A 167 15.96 11.21 -17.88
N TRP A 168 16.72 10.67 -16.93
CA TRP A 168 16.77 11.18 -15.56
C TRP A 168 17.29 12.63 -15.51
N GLU A 169 18.30 12.96 -16.31
CA GLU A 169 18.75 14.34 -16.48
C GLU A 169 17.62 15.23 -17.03
N TYR A 170 16.92 14.81 -18.08
CA TYR A 170 15.76 15.55 -18.62
C TYR A 170 14.64 15.73 -17.57
N TYR A 171 14.34 14.69 -16.80
CA TYR A 171 13.33 14.73 -15.75
C TYR A 171 13.69 15.75 -14.66
N GLN A 172 14.97 15.79 -14.25
CA GLN A 172 15.49 16.73 -13.26
C GLN A 172 15.61 18.17 -13.78
N ASP A 173 15.95 18.36 -15.06
CA ASP A 173 16.21 19.68 -15.65
C ASP A 173 14.93 20.37 -16.19
N GLU A 174 13.95 19.59 -16.65
CA GLU A 174 12.77 20.13 -17.35
C GLU A 174 11.45 19.84 -16.61
N ILE A 175 11.24 18.58 -16.17
CA ILE A 175 9.95 18.16 -15.60
C ILE A 175 9.80 18.68 -14.17
N LEU A 176 10.75 18.37 -13.28
CA LEU A 176 10.67 18.77 -11.86
C LEU A 176 10.61 20.30 -11.68
N PRO A 177 11.42 21.13 -12.35
CA PRO A 177 11.33 22.58 -12.23
C PRO A 177 9.98 23.14 -12.71
N ALA A 178 9.38 22.54 -13.75
CA ALA A 178 8.05 22.94 -14.21
C ALA A 178 6.95 22.62 -13.17
N VAL A 179 7.02 21.43 -12.54
CA VAL A 179 6.12 21.06 -11.44
C VAL A 179 6.32 22.01 -10.25
N TYR A 180 7.55 22.25 -9.82
CA TYR A 180 7.89 23.18 -8.75
C TYR A 180 7.29 24.58 -9.00
N SER A 181 7.58 25.15 -10.17
CA SER A 181 7.09 26.47 -10.57
C SER A 181 5.56 26.55 -10.55
N TYR A 182 4.90 25.47 -11.00
CA TYR A 182 3.45 25.38 -10.99
C TYR A 182 2.88 25.36 -9.57
N VAL A 183 3.43 24.50 -8.70
CA VAL A 183 2.99 24.38 -7.30
C VAL A 183 3.16 25.71 -6.58
N MET A 184 4.34 26.33 -6.66
CA MET A 184 4.62 27.62 -6.04
C MET A 184 3.66 28.69 -6.53
N LYS A 185 3.43 28.80 -7.85
CA LYS A 185 2.46 29.74 -8.41
C LYS A 185 1.04 29.49 -7.89
N LYS A 186 0.59 28.22 -7.84
CA LYS A 186 -0.77 27.88 -7.43
C LYS A 186 -1.01 28.17 -5.95
N THR A 187 0.00 27.97 -5.10
CA THR A 187 -0.09 28.14 -3.66
C THR A 187 0.27 29.55 -3.19
N GLY A 188 0.71 30.44 -4.10
CA GLY A 188 1.16 31.79 -3.76
C GLY A 188 2.50 31.78 -3.02
N ASN A 189 3.42 30.90 -3.43
CA ASN A 189 4.74 30.64 -2.85
C ASN A 189 4.72 30.08 -1.42
N GLU A 190 3.55 29.61 -0.97
CA GLU A 190 3.37 29.00 0.35
C GLU A 190 2.62 27.66 0.22
N PRO A 191 3.27 26.62 -0.32
CA PRO A 191 2.74 25.25 -0.33
C PRO A 191 2.50 24.75 1.09
N LYS A 192 1.23 24.49 1.44
CA LYS A 192 0.77 24.06 2.76
C LYS A 192 -0.18 22.87 2.61
N PHE A 193 -0.27 22.01 3.62
CA PHE A 193 -1.24 20.90 3.65
C PHE A 193 -2.68 21.37 3.37
N SER A 194 -3.08 22.53 3.89
CA SER A 194 -4.40 23.13 3.66
C SER A 194 -4.67 23.58 2.21
N LYS A 195 -3.63 23.67 1.37
CA LYS A 195 -3.71 24.04 -0.06
C LYS A 195 -3.55 22.83 -1.00
N GLN A 196 -3.41 21.63 -0.45
CA GLN A 196 -3.40 20.40 -1.22
C GLN A 196 -4.82 19.98 -1.64
N PRO A 197 -4.97 19.21 -2.73
CA PRO A 197 -3.93 18.76 -3.65
C PRO A 197 -3.39 19.88 -4.57
N TYR A 198 -2.10 19.81 -4.89
CA TYR A 198 -1.44 20.81 -5.75
C TYR A 198 -1.75 20.62 -7.22
N PHE A 199 -1.95 19.39 -7.68
CA PHE A 199 -2.34 19.11 -9.06
C PHE A 199 -3.22 17.87 -9.11
N LYS A 200 -3.87 17.63 -10.26
CA LYS A 200 -4.68 16.44 -10.46
C LYS A 200 -3.80 15.22 -10.73
N ARG A 201 -2.96 15.30 -11.77
CA ARG A 201 -2.08 14.20 -12.17
C ARG A 201 -0.85 14.69 -12.92
N ILE A 202 0.29 14.05 -12.69
CA ILE A 202 1.41 14.02 -13.61
C ILE A 202 1.59 12.59 -14.12
N LEU A 203 1.38 12.39 -15.43
CA LEU A 203 1.61 11.13 -16.13
C LEU A 203 2.94 11.21 -16.88
N ILE A 204 3.83 10.26 -16.62
CA ILE A 204 5.11 10.11 -17.32
C ILE A 204 5.10 8.73 -17.96
N GLU A 205 4.77 8.70 -19.25
CA GLU A 205 4.66 7.46 -20.03
C GLU A 205 5.97 7.20 -20.79
N MET A 206 6.50 5.98 -20.70
CA MET A 206 7.89 5.65 -21.03
C MET A 206 8.02 4.34 -21.81
N TRP A 207 8.89 4.35 -22.83
CA TRP A 207 9.32 3.16 -23.58
C TRP A 207 10.85 3.17 -23.69
N PHE A 208 11.52 2.12 -23.23
CA PHE A 208 12.99 1.99 -23.26
C PHE A 208 13.40 0.55 -23.59
N SER A 209 14.66 0.35 -24.00
CA SER A 209 15.25 -0.96 -24.34
C SER A 209 16.11 -1.53 -23.20
N GLU A 210 15.58 -1.42 -21.99
CA GLU A 210 16.24 -1.74 -20.73
C GLU A 210 15.91 -3.17 -20.25
N PRO A 211 16.75 -3.81 -19.41
CA PRO A 211 16.47 -5.14 -18.88
C PRO A 211 15.18 -5.17 -18.07
N ASP A 212 14.37 -6.22 -18.29
CA ASP A 212 13.12 -6.48 -17.57
C ASP A 212 12.74 -7.98 -17.67
N TYR A 213 13.28 -8.82 -16.78
CA TYR A 213 13.07 -10.27 -16.84
C TYR A 213 13.21 -10.98 -15.49
N LYS A 214 12.58 -12.15 -15.35
CA LYS A 214 12.72 -13.02 -14.17
C LYS A 214 14.10 -13.68 -14.10
N LEU A 215 14.69 -13.72 -12.91
CA LEU A 215 15.98 -14.40 -12.66
C LEU A 215 15.89 -15.92 -12.61
N GLY A 216 14.67 -16.47 -12.48
CA GLY A 216 14.48 -17.92 -12.25
C GLY A 216 14.80 -18.35 -10.82
N LEU A 217 14.86 -17.40 -9.89
CA LEU A 217 15.00 -17.62 -8.44
C LEU A 217 13.79 -17.01 -7.73
N ASP A 218 12.82 -17.84 -7.34
CA ASP A 218 11.54 -17.39 -6.76
C ASP A 218 10.87 -16.31 -7.61
N GLU A 219 10.47 -15.17 -7.02
CA GLU A 219 9.91 -14.02 -7.73
C GLU A 219 10.94 -12.95 -8.09
N GLU A 220 12.24 -13.20 -7.88
CA GLU A 220 13.30 -12.22 -8.16
C GLU A 220 13.40 -11.88 -9.65
N ILE A 221 13.58 -10.59 -9.95
CA ILE A 221 13.70 -10.05 -11.30
C ILE A 221 14.92 -9.13 -11.44
N VAL A 222 15.32 -8.89 -12.68
CA VAL A 222 16.24 -7.79 -13.04
C VAL A 222 15.42 -6.81 -13.87
N SER A 223 15.18 -5.62 -13.32
CA SER A 223 14.43 -4.58 -14.02
C SER A 223 14.92 -3.17 -13.68
N SER A 224 15.68 -2.55 -14.60
CA SER A 224 15.96 -1.11 -14.50
C SER A 224 14.74 -0.26 -14.90
N LEU A 225 13.77 -0.87 -15.59
CA LEU A 225 12.46 -0.31 -15.91
C LEU A 225 11.58 -0.13 -14.66
N GLU A 226 11.52 -1.13 -13.79
CA GLU A 226 10.87 -0.99 -12.48
C GLU A 226 11.63 0.01 -11.61
N ALA A 227 12.97 -0.07 -11.56
CA ALA A 227 13.75 0.83 -10.73
C ALA A 227 13.51 2.32 -11.06
N ILE A 228 13.37 2.67 -12.35
CA ILE A 228 13.04 4.05 -12.76
C ILE A 228 11.58 4.43 -12.50
N HIS A 229 10.65 3.46 -12.49
CA HIS A 229 9.28 3.70 -12.03
C HIS A 229 9.30 4.23 -10.61
N ASP A 230 9.93 3.50 -9.71
CA ASP A 230 9.91 3.80 -8.27
C ASP A 230 10.71 5.05 -7.94
N GLU A 231 11.82 5.29 -8.66
CA GLU A 231 12.55 6.55 -8.61
C GLU A 231 11.62 7.74 -8.89
N ILE A 232 10.90 7.73 -10.03
CA ILE A 232 9.98 8.81 -10.37
C ILE A 232 8.88 8.90 -9.31
N TYR A 233 8.28 7.79 -8.89
CA TYR A 233 7.13 7.83 -7.99
C TYR A 233 7.51 8.41 -6.63
N PHE A 234 8.44 7.79 -5.91
CA PHE A 234 8.76 8.19 -4.54
C PHE A 234 9.54 9.49 -4.49
N ASP A 235 10.49 9.73 -5.40
CA ASP A 235 11.27 10.97 -5.35
C ASP A 235 10.40 12.19 -5.68
N THR A 236 9.41 12.05 -6.57
CA THR A 236 8.43 13.13 -6.81
C THR A 236 7.61 13.40 -5.54
N LEU A 237 7.12 12.36 -4.87
CA LEU A 237 6.33 12.51 -3.65
C LEU A 237 7.17 13.13 -2.51
N ASP A 238 8.41 12.71 -2.38
CA ASP A 238 9.37 13.26 -1.41
C ASP A 238 9.70 14.71 -1.71
N PHE A 239 9.97 15.05 -2.96
CA PHE A 239 10.13 16.43 -3.42
C PHE A 239 8.92 17.29 -3.04
N LEU A 240 7.70 16.83 -3.37
CA LEU A 240 6.46 17.57 -3.10
C LEU A 240 6.19 17.73 -1.61
N ARG A 241 6.54 16.72 -0.82
CA ARG A 241 6.54 16.83 0.64
C ARG A 241 7.58 17.84 1.12
N GLY A 242 8.79 17.77 0.58
CA GLY A 242 9.94 18.57 0.95
C GLY A 242 9.71 20.07 0.81
N ILE A 243 8.98 20.46 -0.23
CA ILE A 243 8.58 21.85 -0.43
C ILE A 243 7.34 22.26 0.37
N THR A 244 6.63 21.35 1.05
CA THR A 244 5.40 21.68 1.80
C THR A 244 5.70 22.12 3.23
N ASP A 245 5.28 23.34 3.59
CA ASP A 245 5.40 23.91 4.94
C ASP A 245 4.57 23.09 5.96
N VAL A 246 5.16 22.86 7.14
CA VAL A 246 4.51 22.18 8.26
C VAL A 246 3.96 23.22 9.23
N GLU A 247 2.65 23.22 9.47
CA GLU A 247 2.02 24.13 10.43
C GLU A 247 2.16 23.60 11.88
N ILE A 248 2.44 24.50 12.83
CA ILE A 248 2.85 24.18 14.22
C ILE A 248 1.70 23.60 15.09
N GLU A 249 0.44 23.72 14.66
CA GLU A 249 -0.72 23.17 15.39
C GLU A 249 -0.83 21.64 15.32
N GLU A 250 0.03 20.97 14.55
CA GLU A 250 0.07 19.51 14.40
C GLU A 250 1.23 18.87 15.22
N LYS A 251 1.41 19.26 16.49
CA LYS A 251 2.39 18.63 17.40
C LYS A 251 2.14 17.14 17.69
N ASP A 252 0.97 16.62 17.30
CA ASP A 252 0.61 15.20 17.34
C ASP A 252 0.78 14.49 15.97
N ALA A 253 1.32 15.17 14.94
CA ALA A 253 1.68 14.50 13.70
C ALA A 253 2.80 13.48 13.96
N PRO A 254 2.77 12.29 13.32
CA PRO A 254 3.84 11.30 13.46
C PRO A 254 5.20 11.91 13.16
N GLU A 255 6.28 11.40 13.80
CA GLU A 255 7.67 11.81 13.51
C GLU A 255 7.99 11.74 12.01
N ASP A 256 7.34 10.82 11.28
CA ASP A 256 7.34 10.77 9.81
C ASP A 256 6.11 11.47 9.23
N THR A 257 6.28 12.74 8.90
CA THR A 257 5.26 13.55 8.22
C THR A 257 5.29 13.38 6.70
N SER A 258 6.19 12.56 6.13
CA SER A 258 6.32 12.42 4.67
C SER A 258 5.06 11.86 4.01
N ARG A 259 4.37 10.99 4.75
CA ARG A 259 3.20 10.23 4.31
C ARG A 259 1.87 10.95 4.54
N TYR A 260 1.92 12.20 5.01
CA TYR A 260 0.75 13.04 5.24
C TYR A 260 0.42 13.98 4.07
N SER A 261 1.30 14.03 3.06
CA SER A 261 1.16 14.88 1.88
C SER A 261 0.25 14.22 0.85
N ALA A 262 -0.76 14.95 0.38
CA ALA A 262 -1.68 14.57 -0.69
C ALA A 262 -1.49 15.49 -1.91
N PRO A 263 -0.33 15.52 -2.56
CA PRO A 263 -0.01 16.56 -3.55
C PRO A 263 -0.76 16.39 -4.88
N GLY A 264 -1.26 15.19 -5.18
CA GLY A 264 -1.84 14.82 -6.47
C GLY A 264 -1.28 13.47 -6.96
N ASN A 265 -1.85 12.94 -8.04
CA ASN A 265 -1.44 11.63 -8.55
C ASN A 265 -0.13 11.71 -9.36
N VAL A 266 0.94 11.09 -8.87
CA VAL A 266 2.18 10.86 -9.63
C VAL A 266 2.07 9.49 -10.29
N LEU A 267 2.15 9.45 -11.62
CA LEU A 267 1.93 8.23 -12.40
C LEU A 267 3.06 8.03 -13.43
N PRO A 268 4.13 7.30 -13.06
CA PRO A 268 4.99 6.64 -14.02
C PRO A 268 4.20 5.51 -14.71
N LEU A 269 4.21 5.47 -16.04
CA LEU A 269 3.60 4.39 -16.82
C LEU A 269 4.67 3.80 -17.74
N ILE A 270 5.17 2.63 -17.34
CA ILE A 270 6.24 1.93 -18.05
C ILE A 270 5.63 0.91 -19.00
N HIS A 271 6.13 0.89 -20.24
CA HIS A 271 5.80 -0.15 -21.22
C HIS A 271 6.87 -1.25 -21.22
N PRO A 272 6.54 -2.48 -21.67
CA PRO A 272 7.51 -3.55 -21.86
C PRO A 272 8.75 -3.11 -22.66
N SER A 273 9.88 -3.75 -22.37
CA SER A 273 11.15 -3.44 -23.02
C SER A 273 11.06 -3.51 -24.55
N LEU A 274 11.64 -2.51 -25.22
CA LEU A 274 11.68 -2.42 -26.68
C LEU A 274 12.90 -3.08 -27.33
N GLU A 275 13.70 -3.86 -26.59
CA GLU A 275 14.94 -4.55 -27.01
C GLU A 275 15.62 -3.99 -28.28
N GLY A 276 16.63 -3.13 -28.11
CA GLY A 276 17.33 -2.49 -29.22
C GLY A 276 16.58 -1.33 -29.89
N GLY A 277 15.34 -1.05 -29.48
CA GLY A 277 14.57 0.15 -29.86
C GLY A 277 15.06 1.44 -29.20
N LYS A 278 14.70 2.59 -29.79
CA LYS A 278 14.99 3.92 -29.24
C LYS A 278 14.03 4.27 -28.10
N GLY A 279 14.56 4.92 -27.07
CA GLY A 279 13.75 5.47 -25.98
C GLY A 279 12.73 6.51 -26.45
N LYS A 280 11.53 6.48 -25.87
CA LYS A 280 10.47 7.47 -26.08
C LYS A 280 9.81 7.82 -24.75
N ILE A 281 9.45 9.09 -24.57
CA ILE A 281 8.71 9.57 -23.41
C ILE A 281 7.54 10.46 -23.81
N LYS A 282 6.51 10.48 -22.97
CA LYS A 282 5.40 11.43 -23.07
C LYS A 282 5.01 11.88 -21.67
N VAL A 283 5.01 13.19 -21.44
CA VAL A 283 4.68 13.80 -20.16
C VAL A 283 3.35 14.54 -20.29
N ILE A 284 2.40 14.28 -19.39
CA ILE A 284 1.12 14.98 -19.32
C ILE A 284 0.92 15.49 -17.90
N PHE A 285 0.87 16.81 -17.76
CA PHE A 285 0.52 17.47 -16.50
C PHE A 285 -0.94 17.96 -16.55
N GLN A 286 -1.73 17.60 -15.53
CA GLN A 286 -3.17 17.90 -15.46
C GLN A 286 -3.51 18.57 -14.14
N ASP A 287 -4.39 19.57 -14.20
CA ASP A 287 -5.06 20.16 -13.02
C ASP A 287 -6.57 20.25 -13.22
N TRP A 288 -7.30 20.49 -12.15
CA TRP A 288 -8.73 20.81 -12.22
C TRP A 288 -8.97 22.14 -12.94
N GLN A 289 -10.04 22.22 -13.73
CA GLN A 289 -10.42 23.45 -14.44
C GLN A 289 -10.77 24.62 -13.50
N ALA A 290 -11.06 24.31 -12.22
CA ALA A 290 -11.49 25.28 -11.22
C ALA A 290 -11.15 24.80 -9.80
N ARG A 291 -10.96 25.74 -8.87
CA ARG A 291 -10.77 25.45 -7.43
C ARG A 291 -12.07 25.09 -6.70
N SER A 292 -13.21 25.42 -7.28
CA SER A 292 -14.54 25.14 -6.75
C SER A 292 -15.49 24.85 -7.91
N PRO A 293 -16.63 24.18 -7.66
CA PRO A 293 -17.68 24.08 -8.65
C PRO A 293 -18.02 25.48 -9.19
N GLN A 294 -18.01 25.62 -10.51
CA GLN A 294 -18.35 26.86 -11.19
C GLN A 294 -19.05 26.52 -12.51
N LEU A 295 -19.98 27.39 -12.90
CA LEU A 295 -20.62 27.36 -14.20
C LEU A 295 -20.03 28.49 -15.05
N ASN A 296 -19.43 28.11 -16.18
CA ASN A 296 -18.93 29.05 -17.18
C ASN A 296 -19.92 29.05 -18.35
N LEU A 297 -20.77 30.05 -18.43
CA LEU A 297 -21.68 30.26 -19.56
C LEU A 297 -20.97 31.08 -20.62
N ARG A 298 -20.97 30.62 -21.87
CA ARG A 298 -20.54 31.39 -23.04
C ARG A 298 -21.67 31.39 -24.06
N TRP A 299 -22.07 32.55 -24.55
CA TRP A 299 -23.12 32.67 -25.56
C TRP A 299 -22.84 33.85 -26.49
N LYS A 300 -23.29 33.75 -27.74
CA LYS A 300 -23.13 34.80 -28.75
C LYS A 300 -24.51 35.22 -29.27
N GLU A 301 -24.83 36.49 -29.11
CA GLU A 301 -26.03 37.06 -29.73
C GLU A 301 -25.72 37.45 -31.18
N LYS A 302 -26.70 37.32 -32.07
CA LYS A 302 -26.52 37.63 -33.50
C LYS A 302 -26.10 39.09 -33.67
N GLY A 303 -24.94 39.32 -34.30
CA GLY A 303 -24.37 40.66 -34.50
C GLY A 303 -23.60 41.23 -33.31
N LYS A 304 -23.40 40.47 -32.22
CA LYS A 304 -22.61 40.89 -31.05
C LYS A 304 -21.41 39.96 -30.81
N GLU A 305 -20.48 40.44 -30.00
CA GLU A 305 -19.36 39.64 -29.51
C GLU A 305 -19.84 38.53 -28.55
N GLU A 306 -18.97 37.53 -28.34
CA GLU A 306 -19.26 36.42 -27.43
C GLU A 306 -19.27 36.92 -25.98
N TYR A 307 -20.40 36.75 -25.29
CA TYR A 307 -20.52 36.99 -23.87
C TYR A 307 -20.00 35.79 -23.08
N SER A 308 -19.33 36.06 -21.97
CA SER A 308 -19.01 35.04 -20.97
C SER A 308 -19.45 35.47 -19.58
N LYS A 309 -20.12 34.56 -18.87
CA LYS A 309 -20.52 34.74 -17.46
C LYS A 309 -20.00 33.57 -16.64
N LYS A 310 -19.29 33.90 -15.58
CA LYS A 310 -18.76 32.93 -14.62
C LYS A 310 -19.57 33.01 -13.33
N ILE A 311 -20.15 31.89 -12.92
CA ILE A 311 -20.89 31.75 -11.67
C ILE A 311 -20.13 30.74 -10.81
N ALA A 312 -19.56 31.21 -9.69
CA ALA A 312 -18.92 30.34 -8.71
C ALA A 312 -19.94 29.87 -7.68
N PHE A 313 -19.93 28.58 -7.34
CA PHE A 313 -20.75 28.03 -6.26
C PHE A 313 -19.88 27.88 -5.00
N PRO A 314 -19.96 28.81 -4.03
CA PRO A 314 -19.13 28.75 -2.84
C PRO A 314 -19.45 27.51 -2.00
N SER A 315 -18.44 26.97 -1.33
CA SER A 315 -18.65 25.90 -0.35
C SER A 315 -19.35 26.46 0.88
N ILE A 316 -20.45 25.83 1.29
CA ILE A 316 -21.13 26.12 2.55
C ILE A 316 -20.44 25.32 3.66
N LYS A 317 -19.99 26.02 4.70
CA LYS A 317 -19.36 25.40 5.88
C LYS A 317 -20.30 25.52 7.07
N PRO A 318 -21.28 24.62 7.21
CA PRO A 318 -22.23 24.72 8.32
C PRO A 318 -21.50 24.51 9.65
N LYS A 319 -21.96 25.24 10.68
CA LYS A 319 -21.58 25.02 12.09
C LYS A 319 -21.94 23.61 12.54
N ALA A 320 -23.12 23.15 12.13
CA ALA A 320 -23.60 21.81 12.41
C ALA A 320 -24.45 21.31 11.25
N LEU A 321 -24.25 20.03 10.89
CA LEU A 321 -25.06 19.29 9.95
C LEU A 321 -25.51 18.01 10.64
N ARG A 322 -26.82 17.84 10.85
CA ARG A 322 -27.36 16.67 11.56
C ARG A 322 -28.67 16.20 10.96
N VAL A 323 -28.98 14.93 11.21
CA VAL A 323 -30.27 14.33 10.87
C VAL A 323 -31.05 14.16 12.18
N PRO A 324 -31.83 15.16 12.62
CA PRO A 324 -32.51 15.10 13.92
C PRO A 324 -33.60 14.02 13.98
N SER A 325 -34.26 13.73 12.85
CA SER A 325 -35.34 12.75 12.79
C SER A 325 -35.63 12.29 11.36
N PHE A 326 -36.32 11.17 11.25
CA PHE A 326 -36.92 10.68 10.01
C PHE A 326 -38.29 10.07 10.31
N VAL A 327 -39.14 10.00 9.30
CA VAL A 327 -40.44 9.31 9.35
C VAL A 327 -40.35 8.07 8.47
N TYR A 328 -40.48 6.89 9.07
CA TYR A 328 -40.44 5.63 8.35
C TYR A 328 -41.84 5.02 8.25
N ASN A 329 -42.26 4.71 7.03
CA ASN A 329 -43.49 3.99 6.76
C ASN A 329 -43.16 2.51 6.59
N GLY A 330 -43.49 1.71 7.61
CA GLY A 330 -43.24 0.27 7.63
C GLY A 330 -44.09 -0.54 6.65
N GLN A 331 -45.24 -0.02 6.19
CA GLN A 331 -46.07 -0.70 5.19
C GLN A 331 -45.48 -0.57 3.78
N LYS A 332 -44.92 0.61 3.47
CA LYS A 332 -44.26 0.90 2.18
C LYS A 332 -42.75 0.60 2.21
N GLU A 333 -42.24 0.14 3.34
CA GLU A 333 -40.82 -0.09 3.63
C GLU A 333 -39.90 1.07 3.19
N ARG A 334 -40.33 2.33 3.39
CA ARG A 334 -39.62 3.53 2.92
C ARG A 334 -39.57 4.65 3.96
N ILE A 335 -38.59 5.53 3.83
CA ILE A 335 -38.55 6.80 4.57
C ILE A 335 -39.46 7.80 3.85
N GLU A 336 -40.52 8.25 4.50
CA GLU A 336 -41.44 9.26 3.94
C GLU A 336 -40.84 10.66 4.02
N ASN A 337 -40.12 10.96 5.10
CA ASN A 337 -39.40 12.22 5.23
C ASN A 337 -38.11 12.06 6.03
N LEU A 338 -37.01 12.57 5.49
CA LEU A 338 -35.72 12.69 6.17
C LEU A 338 -35.48 14.16 6.50
N ILE A 339 -35.40 14.52 7.78
CA ILE A 339 -35.12 15.90 8.19
C ILE A 339 -33.62 16.08 8.33
N ILE A 340 -33.04 17.04 7.60
CA ILE A 340 -31.64 17.43 7.68
C ILE A 340 -31.58 18.85 8.21
N GLU A 341 -30.96 19.05 9.35
CA GLU A 341 -30.73 20.37 9.92
C GLU A 341 -29.34 20.88 9.53
N VAL A 342 -29.31 22.08 8.95
CA VAL A 342 -28.12 22.84 8.56
C VAL A 342 -28.06 24.11 9.40
N LYS A 343 -27.15 24.17 10.37
CA LYS A 343 -26.90 25.38 11.16
C LYS A 343 -25.74 26.15 10.55
N VAL A 344 -25.94 27.40 10.14
CA VAL A 344 -24.90 28.28 9.59
C VAL A 344 -24.54 29.39 10.57
N GLU A 345 -23.33 29.95 10.43
CA GLU A 345 -22.85 31.03 11.32
C GLU A 345 -23.02 32.42 10.72
N LYS A 346 -23.10 32.53 9.39
CA LYS A 346 -23.17 33.80 8.67
C LYS A 346 -24.56 33.97 8.06
N GLU A 347 -25.11 35.16 8.20
CA GLU A 347 -26.40 35.54 7.59
C GLU A 347 -26.37 35.42 6.06
N ALA A 348 -25.26 35.79 5.43
CA ALA A 348 -25.08 35.65 3.99
C ALA A 348 -25.19 34.18 3.50
N GLU A 349 -24.74 33.21 4.31
CA GLU A 349 -24.87 31.78 3.99
C GLU A 349 -26.32 31.30 4.16
N TYR A 350 -27.02 31.83 5.17
CA TYR A 350 -28.44 31.56 5.40
C TYR A 350 -29.30 32.05 4.23
N LEU A 351 -29.13 33.31 3.82
CA LEU A 351 -29.87 33.89 2.69
C LEU A 351 -29.52 33.18 1.37
N MET A 352 -28.25 32.88 1.13
CA MET A 352 -27.83 32.14 -0.06
C MET A 352 -28.44 30.73 -0.14
N LEU A 353 -28.56 30.03 0.99
CA LEU A 353 -29.22 28.72 1.03
C LEU A 353 -30.73 28.83 0.73
N ILE A 354 -31.40 29.89 1.21
CA ILE A 354 -32.80 30.15 0.89
C ILE A 354 -32.95 30.41 -0.62
N ASP A 355 -32.16 31.33 -1.18
CA ASP A 355 -32.19 31.67 -2.61
C ASP A 355 -31.90 30.44 -3.49
N LEU A 356 -30.98 29.58 -3.05
CA LEU A 356 -30.66 28.33 -3.74
C LEU A 356 -31.85 27.37 -3.75
N MET A 357 -32.57 27.24 -2.63
CA MET A 357 -33.76 26.38 -2.54
C MET A 357 -34.93 26.93 -3.35
N GLU A 358 -35.13 28.24 -3.35
CA GLU A 358 -36.12 28.88 -4.20
C GLU A 358 -35.80 28.69 -5.69
N SER A 359 -34.53 28.91 -6.08
CA SER A 359 -34.06 28.69 -7.45
C SER A 359 -34.22 27.24 -7.87
N TYR A 360 -33.85 26.29 -7.01
CA TYR A 360 -34.04 24.85 -7.25
C TYR A 360 -35.52 24.52 -7.49
N ARG A 361 -36.42 25.02 -6.62
CA ARG A 361 -37.86 24.80 -6.76
C ARG A 361 -38.39 25.36 -8.08
N ARG A 362 -38.02 26.60 -8.44
CA ARG A 362 -38.43 27.23 -9.70
C ARG A 362 -37.98 26.43 -10.92
N LEU A 363 -36.69 26.08 -10.97
CA LEU A 363 -36.12 25.30 -12.08
C LEU A 363 -36.76 23.91 -12.18
N LEU A 364 -37.10 23.30 -11.04
CA LEU A 364 -37.78 22.00 -11.01
C LEU A 364 -39.23 22.12 -11.51
N SER A 365 -39.97 23.16 -11.10
CA SER A 365 -41.35 23.39 -11.57
C SER A 365 -41.43 23.74 -13.06
N GLU A 366 -40.39 24.37 -13.61
CA GLU A 366 -40.26 24.67 -15.03
C GLU A 366 -39.76 23.47 -15.86
N GLY A 367 -39.44 22.34 -15.21
CA GLY A 367 -38.93 21.13 -15.88
C GLY A 367 -37.51 21.27 -16.44
N ILE A 368 -36.77 22.31 -16.06
CA ILE A 368 -35.40 22.57 -16.51
C ILE A 368 -34.41 21.59 -15.86
N ILE A 369 -34.66 21.21 -14.61
CA ILE A 369 -33.86 20.24 -13.86
C ILE A 369 -34.71 19.06 -13.40
N GLN A 370 -34.04 17.93 -13.12
CA GLN A 370 -34.69 16.76 -12.52
C GLN A 370 -34.57 16.81 -10.99
N SER A 371 -35.58 16.24 -10.30
CA SER A 371 -35.52 16.09 -8.84
C SER A 371 -34.41 15.12 -8.42
N PHE A 372 -33.89 15.30 -7.20
CA PHE A 372 -32.96 14.33 -6.59
C PHE A 372 -33.59 12.95 -6.56
N SER A 373 -32.77 11.91 -6.76
CA SER A 373 -33.27 10.54 -6.74
C SER A 373 -32.52 9.72 -5.68
N TYR A 374 -33.29 9.06 -4.82
CA TYR A 374 -32.75 8.20 -3.77
C TYR A 374 -33.67 6.98 -3.57
N PRO A 375 -33.14 5.76 -3.39
CA PRO A 375 -33.95 4.58 -3.15
C PRO A 375 -34.72 4.67 -1.83
N ASN A 376 -36.00 4.27 -1.83
CA ASN A 376 -36.84 4.16 -0.62
C ASN A 376 -36.90 5.44 0.22
N LEU A 377 -36.80 6.61 -0.43
CA LEU A 377 -36.94 7.93 0.18
C LEU A 377 -37.89 8.79 -0.66
N GLU A 378 -38.91 9.34 -0.03
CA GLU A 378 -39.92 10.18 -0.70
C GLU A 378 -39.60 11.67 -0.61
N ARG A 379 -39.05 12.12 0.51
CA ARG A 379 -38.82 13.54 0.77
C ARG A 379 -37.61 13.77 1.66
N VAL A 380 -36.90 14.86 1.40
CA VAL A 380 -35.91 15.43 2.32
C VAL A 380 -36.39 16.81 2.73
N THR A 381 -36.53 17.07 4.02
CA THR A 381 -36.75 18.42 4.55
C THR A 381 -35.41 19.01 4.98
N ILE A 382 -34.99 20.10 4.34
CA ILE A 382 -33.82 20.85 4.76
C ILE A 382 -34.26 21.95 5.73
N LYS A 383 -33.82 21.86 6.99
CA LYS A 383 -34.06 22.83 8.05
C LYS A 383 -32.82 23.71 8.23
N ILE A 384 -32.85 24.92 7.68
CA ILE A 384 -31.74 25.88 7.72
C ILE A 384 -31.92 26.76 8.96
N ARG A 385 -30.86 26.91 9.78
CA ARG A 385 -30.88 27.72 11.01
C ARG A 385 -29.73 28.74 11.05
N TYR A 386 -30.04 29.98 11.42
CA TYR A 386 -29.08 31.04 11.73
C TYR A 386 -29.57 31.87 12.92
N LYS A 387 -28.86 31.79 14.06
CA LYS A 387 -29.33 32.36 15.34
C LYS A 387 -30.76 31.88 15.63
N GLU A 388 -31.72 32.81 15.73
CA GLU A 388 -33.15 32.55 15.94
C GLU A 388 -33.94 32.39 14.63
N LEU A 389 -33.31 32.63 13.46
CA LEU A 389 -33.95 32.43 12.17
C LEU A 389 -33.95 30.95 11.80
N GLU A 390 -35.09 30.49 11.30
CA GLU A 390 -35.30 29.12 10.87
C GLU A 390 -36.15 29.08 9.60
N LYS A 391 -35.75 28.22 8.67
CA LYS A 391 -36.51 27.93 7.46
C LYS A 391 -36.48 26.43 7.19
N GLU A 392 -37.66 25.85 6.97
CA GLU A 392 -37.79 24.48 6.51
C GLU A 392 -38.21 24.46 5.04
N GLU A 393 -37.49 23.70 4.23
CA GLU A 393 -37.79 23.50 2.82
C GLU A 393 -37.90 22.01 2.49
N PRO A 394 -39.12 21.51 2.19
CA PRO A 394 -39.31 20.15 1.74
C PRO A 394 -38.93 20.01 0.27
N LEU A 395 -38.10 19.02 -0.03
CA LEU A 395 -37.68 18.62 -1.36
C LEU A 395 -38.23 17.23 -1.65
N LEU A 396 -39.03 17.12 -2.71
CA LEU A 396 -39.46 15.82 -3.22
C LEU A 396 -38.25 15.07 -3.78
N VAL A 397 -38.17 13.79 -3.47
CA VAL A 397 -37.16 12.88 -4.00
C VAL A 397 -37.86 11.93 -4.96
N SER A 398 -37.41 11.91 -6.21
CA SER A 398 -37.87 10.94 -7.20
C SER A 398 -37.49 9.54 -6.72
N PRO A 399 -38.48 8.67 -6.40
CA PRO A 399 -38.18 7.33 -5.95
C PRO A 399 -37.53 6.57 -7.10
N ARG A 400 -36.22 6.30 -6.98
CA ARG A 400 -35.62 5.26 -7.82
C ARG A 400 -36.13 3.95 -7.27
N LYS A 401 -36.67 3.07 -8.12
CA LYS A 401 -36.78 1.65 -7.76
C LYS A 401 -35.38 1.27 -7.26
N ALA A 402 -35.25 0.81 -6.02
CA ALA A 402 -34.00 0.22 -5.58
C ALA A 402 -33.64 -0.81 -6.66
N LEU A 403 -32.40 -0.81 -7.15
CA LEU A 403 -31.95 -1.89 -8.03
C LEU A 403 -32.33 -3.17 -7.28
N GLU A 404 -33.30 -3.91 -7.81
CA GLU A 404 -33.67 -5.21 -7.28
C GLU A 404 -32.35 -5.97 -7.19
N ARG A 405 -32.01 -6.48 -5.99
CA ARG A 405 -30.90 -7.42 -5.89
C ARG A 405 -31.19 -8.47 -6.94
N GLU A 406 -30.31 -8.64 -7.92
CA GLU A 406 -30.41 -9.76 -8.83
C GLU A 406 -30.25 -11.00 -7.94
N ILE A 407 -31.36 -11.62 -7.59
CA ILE A 407 -31.37 -12.85 -6.82
C ILE A 407 -30.88 -13.90 -7.82
N ILE A 408 -29.59 -14.19 -7.78
CA ILE A 408 -29.05 -15.33 -8.51
C ILE A 408 -29.52 -16.58 -7.75
N PRO A 409 -30.29 -17.48 -8.37
CA PRO A 409 -30.68 -18.74 -7.73
C PRO A 409 -29.46 -19.43 -7.14
N LEU A 410 -29.51 -19.80 -5.86
CA LEU A 410 -28.44 -20.54 -5.16
C LEU A 410 -27.97 -21.79 -5.94
N THR A 411 -28.86 -22.37 -6.75
CA THR A 411 -28.58 -23.50 -7.65
C THR A 411 -27.53 -23.18 -8.72
N LEU A 412 -27.43 -21.94 -9.22
CA LEU A 412 -26.42 -21.50 -10.19
C LEU A 412 -25.05 -21.17 -9.55
N LEU A 413 -24.99 -21.06 -8.21
CA LEU A 413 -23.77 -20.77 -7.44
C LEU A 413 -23.09 -22.03 -6.88
N LYS A 414 -23.75 -23.20 -6.94
CA LYS A 414 -23.29 -24.43 -6.28
C LYS A 414 -22.02 -25.03 -6.90
N ASP A 415 -21.78 -24.84 -8.19
CA ASP A 415 -20.74 -25.57 -8.93
C ASP A 415 -19.55 -24.71 -9.39
N LYS A 416 -19.46 -23.44 -8.98
CA LYS A 416 -18.32 -22.56 -9.35
C LYS A 416 -17.60 -22.01 -8.14
N LEU A 417 -16.28 -22.10 -8.16
CA LEU A 417 -15.38 -21.39 -7.24
C LEU A 417 -15.84 -19.91 -7.13
N ILE A 418 -16.11 -19.44 -5.90
CA ILE A 418 -16.59 -18.06 -5.72
C ILE A 418 -15.41 -17.10 -5.73
N VAL A 419 -14.39 -17.40 -4.95
CA VAL A 419 -13.23 -16.54 -4.75
C VAL A 419 -11.98 -17.19 -5.35
N PRO A 420 -11.35 -16.57 -6.36
CA PRO A 420 -10.08 -17.04 -6.88
C PRO A 420 -8.93 -16.73 -5.92
N THR A 421 -7.97 -17.64 -5.83
CA THR A 421 -6.76 -17.50 -5.02
C THR A 421 -5.50 -17.37 -5.87
N ASP A 422 -5.62 -17.52 -7.18
CA ASP A 422 -4.52 -17.58 -8.16
C ASP A 422 -4.42 -16.33 -9.07
N LYS A 423 -5.36 -15.38 -8.95
CA LYS A 423 -5.37 -14.14 -9.73
C LYS A 423 -5.76 -12.94 -8.90
N ILE A 424 -5.22 -11.78 -9.26
CA ILE A 424 -5.56 -10.50 -8.64
C ILE A 424 -7.04 -10.22 -8.84
N ILE A 425 -7.72 -9.86 -7.74
CA ILE A 425 -9.11 -9.42 -7.76
C ILE A 425 -9.14 -7.91 -8.04
N SER A 426 -9.70 -7.49 -9.19
CA SER A 426 -9.93 -6.06 -9.46
C SER A 426 -11.04 -5.49 -8.54
N PRO A 427 -11.16 -4.15 -8.42
CA PRO A 427 -12.28 -3.53 -7.72
C PRO A 427 -13.66 -4.03 -8.21
N GLN A 428 -13.85 -4.21 -9.52
CA GLN A 428 -15.10 -4.74 -10.06
C GLN A 428 -15.32 -6.21 -9.67
N MET A 429 -14.29 -7.06 -9.80
CA MET A 429 -14.37 -8.47 -9.37
C MET A 429 -14.69 -8.59 -7.87
N CYS A 430 -14.14 -7.70 -7.04
CA CYS A 430 -14.43 -7.66 -5.61
C CYS A 430 -15.93 -7.41 -5.35
N LEU A 431 -16.54 -6.47 -6.06
CA LEU A 431 -17.98 -6.20 -5.97
C LEU A 431 -18.81 -7.42 -6.39
N ASP A 432 -18.43 -8.08 -7.48
CA ASP A 432 -19.14 -9.26 -7.99
C ASP A 432 -19.03 -10.44 -7.01
N ILE A 433 -17.86 -10.66 -6.42
CA ILE A 433 -17.63 -11.69 -5.40
C ILE A 433 -18.46 -11.40 -4.14
N VAL A 434 -18.42 -10.16 -3.64
CA VAL A 434 -19.22 -9.73 -2.48
C VAL A 434 -20.71 -9.93 -2.75
N HIS A 435 -21.18 -9.59 -3.96
CA HIS A 435 -22.56 -9.82 -4.36
C HIS A 435 -22.93 -11.31 -4.30
N ARG A 436 -22.08 -12.21 -4.83
CA ARG A 436 -22.29 -13.66 -4.74
C ARG A 436 -22.30 -14.16 -3.30
N LEU A 437 -21.38 -13.69 -2.46
CA LEU A 437 -21.31 -14.06 -1.04
C LEU A 437 -22.52 -13.55 -0.23
N SER A 438 -23.15 -12.45 -0.65
CA SER A 438 -24.34 -11.90 0.03
C SER A 438 -25.59 -12.80 -0.02
N HIS A 439 -25.56 -13.87 -0.82
CA HIS A 439 -26.66 -14.84 -0.91
C HIS A 439 -26.63 -15.89 0.21
N PHE A 440 -25.58 -15.93 1.05
CA PHE A 440 -25.51 -16.81 2.20
C PHE A 440 -26.16 -16.18 3.43
N ASN A 441 -26.98 -16.96 4.15
CA ASN A 441 -27.78 -16.49 5.29
C ASN A 441 -26.96 -16.03 6.50
N SER A 442 -25.64 -16.20 6.54
CA SER A 442 -24.77 -15.70 7.59
C SER A 442 -24.04 -14.40 7.23
N ILE A 443 -24.18 -13.91 5.99
CA ILE A 443 -23.43 -12.78 5.46
C ILE A 443 -24.37 -11.60 5.18
N LEU A 444 -24.13 -10.49 5.87
CA LEU A 444 -24.71 -9.19 5.55
C LEU A 444 -23.69 -8.36 4.76
N SER A 445 -24.04 -7.93 3.54
CA SER A 445 -23.18 -7.06 2.73
C SER A 445 -23.83 -5.73 2.39
N TYR A 446 -23.01 -4.67 2.35
CA TYR A 446 -23.44 -3.34 1.91
C TYR A 446 -22.23 -2.50 1.45
N PHE A 447 -22.50 -1.33 0.86
CA PHE A 447 -21.46 -0.36 0.53
C PHE A 447 -21.31 0.64 1.68
N ALA A 448 -20.17 0.63 2.36
CA ALA A 448 -19.94 1.46 3.55
C ALA A 448 -19.45 2.88 3.21
N GLY A 449 -19.04 3.10 1.96
CA GLY A 449 -18.57 4.39 1.49
C GLY A 449 -18.23 4.38 0.02
N ARG A 450 -17.62 5.48 -0.42
CA ARG A 450 -17.05 5.64 -1.74
C ARG A 450 -15.68 6.29 -1.65
N SER A 451 -14.79 5.93 -2.55
CA SER A 451 -13.46 6.53 -2.66
C SER A 451 -13.48 7.92 -3.31
N TYR A 452 -12.32 8.57 -3.37
CA TYR A 452 -12.15 9.87 -4.01
C TYR A 452 -12.60 9.86 -5.49
N GLU A 453 -12.29 8.81 -6.25
CA GLU A 453 -12.77 8.62 -7.62
C GLU A 453 -14.16 7.95 -7.70
N ASN A 454 -14.94 8.00 -6.61
CA ASN A 454 -16.34 7.59 -6.55
C ASN A 454 -16.59 6.07 -6.70
N ARG A 455 -15.56 5.23 -6.47
CA ARG A 455 -15.70 3.76 -6.48
C ARG A 455 -16.34 3.27 -5.18
N LYS A 456 -17.16 2.23 -5.27
CA LYS A 456 -17.89 1.68 -4.12
C LYS A 456 -16.94 0.88 -3.22
N ILE A 457 -17.10 1.01 -1.91
CA ILE A 457 -16.32 0.26 -0.91
C ILE A 457 -17.25 -0.78 -0.27
N PRO A 458 -17.16 -2.06 -0.65
CA PRO A 458 -17.98 -3.12 -0.07
C PRO A 458 -17.50 -3.50 1.34
N VAL A 459 -18.43 -3.98 2.15
CA VAL A 459 -18.18 -4.58 3.48
C VAL A 459 -19.02 -5.84 3.63
N LEU A 460 -18.47 -6.84 4.32
CA LEU A 460 -19.17 -8.04 4.77
C LEU A 460 -19.18 -8.06 6.31
N GLU A 461 -20.37 -8.14 6.92
CA GLU A 461 -20.55 -8.43 8.34
C GLU A 461 -21.06 -9.89 8.43
N ILE A 462 -20.33 -10.78 9.10
CA ILE A 462 -20.64 -12.23 9.14
C ILE A 462 -20.87 -12.66 10.59
N PHE A 463 -22.09 -13.11 10.88
CA PHE A 463 -22.52 -13.55 12.21
C PHE A 463 -23.79 -14.39 12.11
N THR A 464 -24.08 -15.16 13.16
CA THR A 464 -25.37 -15.87 13.31
C THR A 464 -25.97 -15.64 14.71
N PRO A 465 -27.30 -15.59 14.86
CA PRO A 465 -28.30 -15.60 13.80
C PRO A 465 -28.35 -14.24 13.08
N LEU A 466 -28.57 -14.26 11.77
CA LEU A 466 -28.82 -13.07 10.95
C LEU A 466 -30.32 -12.98 10.70
N GLU A 467 -31.01 -12.25 11.56
CA GLU A 467 -32.47 -12.06 11.51
C GLU A 467 -32.81 -10.65 11.01
N LYS A 468 -34.09 -10.43 10.63
CA LYS A 468 -34.62 -9.12 10.19
C LYS A 468 -34.25 -7.98 11.16
N TYR A 469 -34.28 -8.26 12.46
CA TYR A 469 -33.89 -7.32 13.51
C TYR A 469 -32.75 -7.88 14.34
N THR A 470 -31.53 -7.51 14.00
CA THR A 470 -30.33 -7.91 14.73
C THR A 470 -29.86 -6.78 15.65
N SER A 471 -29.72 -7.06 16.95
CA SER A 471 -29.17 -6.10 17.91
C SER A 471 -27.64 -6.18 17.92
N LEU A 472 -27.00 -5.23 17.25
CA LEU A 472 -25.55 -5.12 17.19
C LEU A 472 -24.88 -5.00 18.58
N PRO A 473 -25.39 -4.19 19.54
CA PRO A 473 -24.83 -4.16 20.89
C PRO A 473 -24.87 -5.53 21.60
N ARG A 474 -25.93 -6.33 21.40
CA ARG A 474 -26.00 -7.69 21.95
C ARG A 474 -24.94 -8.60 21.32
N LEU A 475 -24.78 -8.57 19.99
CA LEU A 475 -23.73 -9.34 19.31
C LEU A 475 -22.34 -9.01 19.86
N ILE A 476 -22.01 -7.72 19.98
CA ILE A 476 -20.72 -7.24 20.50
C ILE A 476 -20.57 -7.59 21.99
N THR A 477 -21.66 -7.70 22.76
CA THR A 477 -21.62 -8.05 24.18
C THR A 477 -21.48 -9.54 24.43
N PHE A 478 -21.96 -10.41 23.53
CA PHE A 478 -21.95 -11.86 23.75
C PHE A 478 -20.94 -12.61 22.88
N LYS A 479 -20.36 -11.98 21.87
CA LYS A 479 -19.37 -12.58 20.97
C LYS A 479 -18.20 -11.63 20.75
N PRO A 480 -16.94 -12.13 20.71
CA PRO A 480 -15.84 -11.31 20.27
C PRO A 480 -16.02 -10.92 18.81
N THR A 481 -15.45 -9.79 18.44
CA THR A 481 -15.43 -9.32 17.07
C THR A 481 -14.01 -9.33 16.51
N LEU A 482 -13.81 -10.00 15.38
CA LEU A 482 -12.59 -9.94 14.57
C LEU A 482 -12.83 -9.01 13.38
N TYR A 483 -12.08 -7.91 13.31
CA TYR A 483 -12.16 -6.96 12.20
C TYR A 483 -10.94 -7.11 11.29
N LEU A 484 -11.19 -7.42 10.02
CA LEU A 484 -10.21 -7.58 8.95
C LEU A 484 -10.33 -6.42 7.95
N SER A 485 -9.32 -5.56 7.86
CA SER A 485 -9.19 -4.57 6.79
C SER A 485 -8.12 -5.03 5.81
N ALA A 486 -8.42 -5.01 4.52
CA ALA A 486 -7.51 -5.44 3.47
C ALA A 486 -7.30 -4.33 2.44
N ARG A 487 -6.12 -4.37 1.80
CA ARG A 487 -5.78 -3.54 0.64
C ARG A 487 -5.94 -2.05 0.89
N GLN A 488 -5.38 -1.60 2.03
CA GLN A 488 -5.11 -0.18 2.29
C GLN A 488 -4.15 0.35 1.22
N HIS A 489 -3.14 -0.44 0.86
CA HIS A 489 -2.33 -0.20 -0.32
C HIS A 489 -2.87 -1.00 -1.51
N GLY A 490 -3.04 -0.34 -2.66
CA GLY A 490 -3.77 -0.91 -3.79
C GLY A 490 -3.04 -2.05 -4.53
N ASN A 491 -1.71 -2.05 -4.48
CA ASN A 491 -0.84 -3.04 -5.11
C ASN A 491 -0.54 -4.27 -4.23
N GLU A 492 -0.94 -4.27 -2.95
CA GLU A 492 -0.77 -5.40 -2.01
C GLU A 492 -1.98 -6.35 -2.10
N VAL A 493 -1.91 -7.31 -3.02
CA VAL A 493 -3.11 -7.92 -3.62
C VAL A 493 -3.69 -9.12 -2.87
N SER A 494 -2.86 -9.92 -2.19
CA SER A 494 -3.27 -11.19 -1.58
C SER A 494 -4.30 -11.00 -0.47
N SER A 495 -4.23 -9.87 0.24
CA SER A 495 -5.13 -9.52 1.34
C SER A 495 -6.59 -9.59 0.95
N THR A 496 -6.99 -9.02 -0.20
CA THR A 496 -8.36 -9.11 -0.72
C THR A 496 -8.75 -10.56 -1.05
N ASN A 497 -7.85 -11.33 -1.65
CA ASN A 497 -8.10 -12.72 -2.03
C ASN A 497 -8.38 -13.59 -0.80
N TYR A 498 -7.47 -13.62 0.18
CA TYR A 498 -7.64 -14.53 1.30
C TYR A 498 -8.74 -14.11 2.28
N VAL A 499 -9.06 -12.82 2.44
CA VAL A 499 -10.21 -12.42 3.29
C VAL A 499 -11.55 -12.77 2.65
N LEU A 500 -11.69 -12.62 1.33
CA LEU A 500 -12.90 -13.05 0.62
C LEU A 500 -12.98 -14.57 0.61
N LYS A 501 -11.85 -15.27 0.46
CA LYS A 501 -11.82 -16.73 0.55
C LYS A 501 -12.19 -17.20 1.96
N TYR A 502 -11.74 -16.49 2.98
CA TYR A 502 -12.14 -16.76 4.36
C TYR A 502 -13.63 -16.54 4.59
N ALA A 503 -14.22 -15.48 4.00
CA ALA A 503 -15.67 -15.27 4.01
C ALA A 503 -16.43 -16.42 3.33
N GLU A 504 -15.93 -16.94 2.20
CA GLU A 504 -16.49 -18.14 1.55
C GLU A 504 -16.45 -19.36 2.48
N LEU A 505 -15.34 -19.58 3.18
CA LEU A 505 -15.18 -20.68 4.14
C LEU A 505 -16.16 -20.52 5.33
N LEU A 506 -16.24 -19.33 5.93
CA LEU A 506 -17.19 -19.02 7.02
C LEU A 506 -18.65 -19.28 6.63
N ALA A 507 -18.99 -19.12 5.34
CA ALA A 507 -20.33 -19.38 4.84
C ALA A 507 -20.60 -20.86 4.49
N LYS A 508 -19.62 -21.60 3.98
CA LYS A 508 -19.82 -22.93 3.37
C LYS A 508 -19.22 -24.10 4.15
N ASP A 509 -18.08 -23.89 4.81
CA ASP A 509 -17.36 -24.95 5.50
C ASP A 509 -17.92 -25.18 6.91
N LYS A 510 -18.25 -26.44 7.24
CA LYS A 510 -18.87 -26.80 8.52
C LYS A 510 -18.02 -26.40 9.72
N THR A 511 -16.70 -26.55 9.63
CA THR A 511 -15.78 -26.20 10.73
C THR A 511 -15.77 -24.69 10.94
N HIS A 512 -15.72 -23.92 9.86
CA HIS A 512 -15.72 -22.46 9.94
C HIS A 512 -17.08 -21.89 10.35
N GLN A 513 -18.20 -22.55 10.01
CA GLN A 513 -19.53 -22.16 10.47
C GLN A 513 -19.67 -22.24 12.01
N GLU A 514 -18.98 -23.17 12.68
CA GLU A 514 -18.94 -23.20 14.16
C GLU A 514 -18.27 -21.95 14.75
N TYR A 515 -17.32 -21.35 14.03
CA TYR A 515 -16.74 -20.06 14.46
C TYR A 515 -17.75 -18.93 14.36
N VAL A 516 -18.57 -18.86 13.31
CA VAL A 516 -19.60 -17.81 13.13
C VAL A 516 -20.65 -17.83 14.26
N LYS A 517 -20.90 -19.00 14.85
CA LYS A 517 -21.75 -19.13 16.03
C LYS A 517 -21.16 -18.47 17.27
N LYS A 518 -19.84 -18.32 17.35
CA LYS A 518 -19.12 -17.82 18.52
C LYS A 518 -18.51 -16.43 18.30
N ILE A 519 -18.22 -16.03 17.07
CA ILE A 519 -17.43 -14.84 16.71
C ILE A 519 -18.22 -14.00 15.71
N ASN A 520 -18.15 -12.67 15.83
CA ASN A 520 -18.58 -11.75 14.78
C ASN A 520 -17.38 -11.40 13.88
N TYR A 521 -17.56 -11.44 12.58
CA TYR A 521 -16.53 -11.03 11.63
C TYR A 521 -16.97 -9.75 10.91
N VAL A 522 -16.04 -8.81 10.79
CA VAL A 522 -16.18 -7.64 9.93
C VAL A 522 -15.07 -7.73 8.91
N ILE A 523 -15.41 -7.78 7.63
CA ILE A 523 -14.45 -7.89 6.53
C ILE A 523 -14.63 -6.67 5.63
N HIS A 524 -13.56 -5.89 5.54
CA HIS A 524 -13.41 -4.73 4.67
C HIS A 524 -12.38 -5.12 3.59
N PRO A 525 -12.83 -5.77 2.51
CA PRO A 525 -11.95 -6.47 1.57
C PRO A 525 -11.11 -5.56 0.68
N MET A 526 -11.45 -4.27 0.58
CA MET A 526 -10.74 -3.31 -0.25
C MET A 526 -10.93 -1.88 0.26
N GLU A 527 -9.95 -1.40 1.04
CA GLU A 527 -9.97 -0.04 1.61
C GLU A 527 -9.62 1.04 0.57
N ASN A 528 -8.69 0.77 -0.34
CA ASN A 528 -8.25 1.71 -1.39
C ASN A 528 -8.63 1.21 -2.80
N PRO A 529 -9.89 1.34 -3.24
CA PRO A 529 -10.30 0.87 -4.57
C PRO A 529 -9.72 1.71 -5.72
N ASP A 530 -9.30 2.95 -5.47
CA ASP A 530 -8.72 3.81 -6.51
C ASP A 530 -7.28 3.39 -6.84
N GLY A 531 -6.44 3.23 -5.82
CA GLY A 531 -5.10 2.67 -6.00
C GLY A 531 -5.13 1.23 -6.52
N ALA A 532 -6.09 0.43 -6.04
CA ALA A 532 -6.27 -0.95 -6.51
C ALA A 532 -6.64 -1.05 -7.99
N GLU A 533 -7.50 -0.14 -8.50
CA GLU A 533 -7.77 -0.07 -9.94
C GLU A 533 -6.51 0.30 -10.71
N LEU A 534 -5.79 1.34 -10.26
CA LEU A 534 -4.59 1.80 -10.95
C LEU A 534 -3.52 0.69 -11.04
N ALA A 535 -3.24 0.01 -9.92
CA ALA A 535 -2.35 -1.15 -9.91
C ALA A 535 -2.84 -2.25 -10.85
N TYR A 536 -4.16 -2.53 -10.87
CA TYR A 536 -4.75 -3.54 -11.75
C TYR A 536 -4.60 -3.21 -13.24
N GLU A 537 -4.64 -1.94 -13.62
CA GLU A 537 -4.41 -1.53 -15.01
C GLU A 537 -2.92 -1.57 -15.38
N LEU A 538 -2.03 -1.16 -14.48
CA LEU A 538 -0.59 -1.17 -14.72
C LEU A 538 -0.03 -2.58 -14.90
N GLN A 539 -0.48 -3.57 -14.11
CA GLN A 539 -0.01 -4.95 -14.25
C GLN A 539 -0.29 -5.57 -15.63
N LYS A 540 -1.25 -5.03 -16.39
CA LYS A 540 -1.53 -5.52 -17.76
C LYS A 540 -0.39 -5.22 -18.71
N LEU A 541 0.43 -4.21 -18.39
CA LEU A 541 1.63 -3.82 -19.14
C LEU A 541 2.87 -4.45 -18.54
N THR A 542 3.06 -4.30 -17.22
CA THR A 542 4.25 -4.76 -16.50
C THR A 542 3.86 -5.68 -15.33
N PRO A 543 3.48 -6.95 -15.60
CA PRO A 543 2.90 -7.86 -14.59
C PRO A 543 3.90 -8.34 -13.53
N LEU A 544 5.19 -8.02 -13.69
CA LEU A 544 6.26 -8.45 -12.78
C LEU A 544 6.68 -7.36 -11.79
N HIS A 545 6.34 -6.10 -12.06
CA HIS A 545 6.77 -4.96 -11.24
C HIS A 545 5.91 -4.86 -9.97
N SER A 546 6.41 -4.18 -8.95
CA SER A 546 5.75 -3.92 -7.66
C SER A 546 4.61 -2.91 -7.77
N LEU A 547 4.62 -2.08 -8.84
CA LEU A 547 3.57 -1.14 -9.22
C LEU A 547 3.21 -0.12 -8.13
N HIS A 548 4.21 0.48 -7.48
CA HIS A 548 4.00 1.40 -6.36
C HIS A 548 3.19 2.65 -6.71
N ALA A 549 3.03 2.98 -7.99
CA ALA A 549 2.10 4.05 -8.40
C ALA A 549 0.65 3.80 -7.97
N GLY A 550 0.25 2.52 -7.82
CA GLY A 550 -1.04 2.10 -7.29
C GLY A 550 -1.05 1.80 -5.78
N ARG A 551 0.06 2.02 -5.07
CA ARG A 551 0.18 1.80 -3.62
C ARG A 551 -0.73 2.74 -2.84
N TYR A 552 -0.61 4.04 -3.06
CA TYR A 552 -1.40 5.05 -2.34
C TYR A 552 -2.73 5.38 -3.02
N SER A 553 -3.49 6.29 -2.42
CA SER A 553 -4.77 6.77 -2.94
C SER A 553 -4.60 7.57 -4.25
N ALA A 554 -5.73 7.96 -4.86
CA ALA A 554 -5.77 8.84 -6.03
C ALA A 554 -5.07 10.20 -5.83
N LEU A 555 -4.72 10.59 -4.60
CA LEU A 555 -4.04 11.85 -4.28
C LEU A 555 -2.57 11.68 -3.87
N GLY A 556 -2.02 10.47 -3.95
CA GLY A 556 -0.62 10.19 -3.58
C GLY A 556 -0.37 10.14 -2.07
N ILE A 557 -1.44 10.07 -1.26
CA ILE A 557 -1.37 9.91 0.20
C ILE A 557 -1.85 8.53 0.62
N ASP A 558 -1.20 7.97 1.64
CA ASP A 558 -1.61 6.73 2.29
C ASP A 558 -2.95 6.91 3.03
N VAL A 559 -3.94 6.07 2.70
CA VAL A 559 -5.26 6.05 3.34
C VAL A 559 -5.14 5.93 4.86
N GLY A 560 -4.14 5.18 5.33
CA GLY A 560 -3.95 4.89 6.74
C GLY A 560 -3.77 6.14 7.61
N HIS A 561 -3.09 7.15 7.08
CA HIS A 561 -2.82 8.42 7.77
C HIS A 561 -4.07 9.31 7.89
N GLN A 562 -5.10 9.08 7.06
CA GLN A 562 -6.33 9.88 7.04
C GLN A 562 -7.45 9.30 7.92
N VAL A 563 -7.32 8.07 8.43
CA VAL A 563 -8.43 7.38 9.12
C VAL A 563 -8.90 8.10 10.37
N ASN A 564 -7.99 8.64 11.15
CA ASN A 564 -8.31 9.37 12.38
C ASN A 564 -8.44 10.89 12.17
N ALA A 565 -8.17 11.40 10.97
CA ALA A 565 -8.27 12.83 10.69
C ALA A 565 -9.73 13.31 10.89
N PRO A 566 -9.97 14.47 11.55
CA PRO A 566 -11.33 14.99 11.77
C PRO A 566 -12.09 15.21 10.46
N LYS A 567 -11.40 15.75 9.45
CA LYS A 567 -11.91 16.03 8.10
C LYS A 567 -10.93 15.44 7.07
N PRO A 568 -10.96 14.12 6.82
CA PRO A 568 -10.02 13.53 5.88
C PRO A 568 -10.30 14.01 4.46
N LEU A 569 -9.22 14.24 3.70
CA LEU A 569 -9.30 14.51 2.26
C LEU A 569 -9.86 13.30 1.51
N LEU A 570 -9.47 12.10 1.95
CA LEU A 570 -9.91 10.82 1.40
C LEU A 570 -11.23 10.37 2.05
N PRO A 571 -12.34 10.29 1.30
CA PRO A 571 -13.60 9.78 1.84
C PRO A 571 -13.52 8.30 2.26
N GLU A 572 -12.72 7.48 1.57
CA GLU A 572 -12.50 6.06 1.87
C GLU A 572 -11.97 5.82 3.29
N ALA A 573 -11.10 6.72 3.80
CA ALA A 573 -10.52 6.61 5.13
C ALA A 573 -11.57 6.62 6.27
N LYS A 574 -12.75 7.21 6.02
CA LYS A 574 -13.85 7.23 6.99
C LYS A 574 -14.45 5.85 7.21
N VAL A 575 -14.40 4.96 6.21
CA VAL A 575 -15.03 3.64 6.27
C VAL A 575 -14.45 2.84 7.42
N ARG A 576 -13.12 2.74 7.49
CA ARG A 576 -12.42 2.02 8.56
C ARG A 576 -12.74 2.55 9.94
N ARG A 577 -12.70 3.88 10.13
CA ARG A 577 -13.07 4.52 11.40
C ARG A 577 -14.51 4.21 11.79
N ASN A 578 -15.44 4.29 10.84
CA ASN A 578 -16.85 4.05 11.09
C ASN A 578 -17.12 2.57 11.45
N LEU A 579 -16.48 1.63 10.76
CA LEU A 579 -16.58 0.20 11.08
C LEU A 579 -16.01 -0.11 12.45
N TYR A 580 -14.83 0.43 12.78
CA TYR A 580 -14.23 0.28 14.10
C TYR A 580 -15.17 0.79 15.21
N ASN A 581 -15.71 2.00 15.07
CA ASN A 581 -16.62 2.60 16.06
C ASN A 581 -17.97 1.89 16.15
N ARG A 582 -18.43 1.27 15.05
CA ARG A 582 -19.67 0.49 15.00
C ARG A 582 -19.52 -0.86 15.70
N TRP A 583 -18.40 -1.55 15.50
CA TRP A 583 -18.22 -2.95 15.88
C TRP A 583 -17.37 -3.18 17.13
N LEU A 584 -16.56 -2.20 17.51
CA LEU A 584 -15.70 -2.25 18.70
C LEU A 584 -14.93 -3.58 18.77
N PRO A 585 -14.04 -3.87 17.81
CA PRO A 585 -13.41 -5.18 17.68
C PRO A 585 -12.60 -5.58 18.92
N ASP A 586 -12.50 -6.88 19.20
CA ASP A 586 -11.60 -7.41 20.23
C ASP A 586 -10.18 -7.57 19.65
N VAL A 587 -10.10 -7.98 18.39
CA VAL A 587 -8.88 -8.03 17.58
C VAL A 587 -9.10 -7.31 16.26
N TYR A 588 -8.14 -6.47 15.87
CA TYR A 588 -8.14 -5.77 14.59
C TYR A 588 -6.89 -6.12 13.78
N LEU A 589 -7.09 -6.61 12.56
CA LEU A 589 -6.03 -6.95 11.62
C LEU A 589 -6.07 -5.97 10.45
N ASN A 590 -4.99 -5.22 10.26
CA ASN A 590 -4.76 -4.42 9.06
C ASN A 590 -3.85 -5.22 8.14
N LEU A 591 -4.42 -5.84 7.12
CA LEU A 591 -3.79 -6.86 6.32
C LEU A 591 -3.04 -6.24 5.15
N HIS A 592 -1.74 -6.52 5.08
CA HIS A 592 -0.81 -5.90 4.14
C HIS A 592 0.02 -6.94 3.39
N GLY A 593 0.80 -6.43 2.44
CA GLY A 593 1.92 -7.11 1.85
C GLY A 593 3.00 -6.16 1.38
N TYR A 594 4.02 -6.68 0.74
CA TYR A 594 5.23 -5.94 0.40
C TYR A 594 5.95 -6.58 -0.80
N PRO A 595 7.00 -5.95 -1.35
CA PRO A 595 7.70 -6.44 -2.53
C PRO A 595 8.06 -7.93 -2.46
N SER A 596 7.81 -8.64 -3.56
CA SER A 596 8.13 -10.07 -3.69
C SER A 596 9.56 -10.34 -4.14
N HIS A 597 10.30 -9.28 -4.48
CA HIS A 597 11.66 -9.28 -5.00
C HIS A 597 12.41 -8.02 -4.55
N GLU A 598 13.67 -7.90 -4.97
CA GLU A 598 14.51 -6.73 -4.70
C GLU A 598 13.87 -5.41 -5.15
N TRP A 599 13.84 -4.43 -4.25
CA TRP A 599 13.39 -3.07 -4.52
C TRP A 599 14.58 -2.12 -4.70
N VAL A 600 14.71 -1.53 -5.89
CA VAL A 600 15.85 -0.70 -6.31
C VAL A 600 15.41 0.71 -6.71
N GLN A 601 16.14 1.73 -6.25
CA GLN A 601 16.14 3.11 -6.75
C GLN A 601 17.55 3.46 -7.26
N GLN A 602 17.79 3.20 -8.55
CA GLN A 602 19.13 3.26 -9.14
C GLN A 602 19.78 4.65 -9.13
N PHE A 603 18.97 5.72 -9.14
CA PHE A 603 19.46 7.10 -9.12
C PHE A 603 19.51 7.68 -7.69
N SER A 604 19.13 6.88 -6.68
CA SER A 604 19.15 7.21 -5.25
C SER A 604 20.05 6.28 -4.45
N ASN A 605 21.33 6.16 -4.82
CA ASN A 605 22.29 5.26 -4.15
C ASN A 605 21.79 3.80 -3.95
N TYR A 606 21.01 3.28 -4.90
CA TYR A 606 20.59 1.88 -5.03
C TYR A 606 19.38 1.45 -4.19
N SER A 607 19.44 1.47 -2.85
CA SER A 607 18.30 1.04 -2.01
C SER A 607 17.33 2.19 -1.74
N PRO A 608 16.01 1.93 -1.64
CA PRO A 608 15.03 2.98 -1.43
C PRO A 608 15.22 3.71 -0.10
N TYR A 609 15.38 5.04 -0.14
CA TYR A 609 15.75 5.83 1.05
C TYR A 609 14.79 5.64 2.24
N LEU A 610 13.48 5.74 1.98
CA LEU A 610 12.42 5.68 2.99
C LEU A 610 12.00 4.25 3.36
N PHE A 611 12.47 3.25 2.60
CA PHE A 611 12.03 1.86 2.70
C PHE A 611 13.22 0.90 2.76
N ARG A 612 14.36 1.36 3.33
CA ARG A 612 15.60 0.56 3.37
C ARG A 612 15.43 -0.80 3.98
N ASP A 613 14.57 -0.96 4.97
CA ASP A 613 14.32 -2.26 5.56
C ASP A 613 13.55 -3.20 4.63
N TYR A 614 12.79 -2.68 3.64
CA TYR A 614 12.00 -3.43 2.65
C TYR A 614 12.73 -3.72 1.33
N TRP A 615 14.03 -3.43 1.23
CA TRP A 615 14.77 -3.57 -0.04
C TRP A 615 14.83 -5.01 -0.59
N ILE A 616 14.62 -6.04 0.23
CA ILE A 616 14.52 -7.45 -0.20
C ILE A 616 13.45 -8.22 0.59
N PRO A 617 12.96 -9.36 0.04
CA PRO A 617 12.03 -10.26 0.71
C PRO A 617 12.57 -10.87 2.01
N ARG A 618 11.72 -10.95 3.04
CA ARG A 618 12.01 -11.56 4.36
C ARG A 618 10.97 -12.56 4.85
N GLY A 619 10.27 -13.23 3.95
CA GLY A 619 9.25 -14.23 4.31
C GLY A 619 8.00 -13.61 4.94
N TRP A 620 7.08 -14.45 5.41
CA TRP A 620 5.92 -13.96 6.15
C TRP A 620 6.36 -13.34 7.48
N PHE A 621 5.80 -12.18 7.85
CA PHE A 621 5.97 -11.62 9.19
C PHE A 621 4.75 -10.81 9.63
N SER A 622 4.68 -10.42 10.90
CA SER A 622 3.62 -9.53 11.39
C SER A 622 4.14 -8.56 12.45
N TYR A 623 3.73 -7.29 12.35
CA TYR A 623 3.82 -6.35 13.46
C TYR A 623 2.72 -6.66 14.47
N TYR A 624 3.12 -7.15 15.64
CA TYR A 624 2.20 -7.67 16.66
C TYR A 624 2.13 -6.69 17.83
N ARG A 625 1.09 -5.84 17.85
CA ARG A 625 0.97 -4.79 18.86
C ARG A 625 0.01 -5.23 19.97
N SER A 626 0.58 -5.58 21.12
CA SER A 626 -0.14 -5.93 22.36
C SER A 626 0.45 -5.20 23.57
N LEU A 627 -0.26 -5.21 24.70
CA LEU A 627 0.29 -4.67 25.97
C LEU A 627 1.18 -5.72 26.63
N SER A 628 2.44 -5.38 26.89
CA SER A 628 3.44 -6.30 27.45
C SER A 628 3.82 -6.04 28.91
N LEU A 629 3.41 -4.89 29.48
CA LEU A 629 3.77 -4.54 30.86
C LEU A 629 3.07 -5.44 31.90
N PRO A 630 3.77 -5.86 32.97
CA PRO A 630 3.19 -6.69 34.04
C PRO A 630 1.95 -6.11 34.72
N ILE A 631 1.85 -4.77 34.81
CA ILE A 631 0.67 -4.08 35.38
C ILE A 631 -0.61 -4.31 34.57
N TYR A 632 -0.48 -4.70 33.30
CA TYR A 632 -1.60 -5.07 32.42
C TYR A 632 -1.68 -6.58 32.25
N LYS A 633 -1.42 -7.36 33.32
CA LYS A 633 -1.35 -8.83 33.32
C LYS A 633 -2.40 -9.51 32.42
N ARG A 634 -3.67 -9.14 32.56
CA ARG A 634 -4.79 -9.69 31.76
C ARG A 634 -4.62 -9.50 30.25
N TRP A 635 -4.12 -8.34 29.80
CA TRP A 635 -3.87 -8.07 28.37
C TRP A 635 -2.61 -8.76 27.88
N LYS A 636 -1.57 -8.81 28.72
CA LYS A 636 -0.32 -9.50 28.43
C LYS A 636 -0.57 -10.99 28.19
N GLU A 637 -1.26 -11.65 29.12
CA GLU A 637 -1.60 -13.08 29.02
C GLU A 637 -2.39 -13.39 27.75
N ALA A 638 -3.44 -12.62 27.46
CA ALA A 638 -4.23 -12.77 26.24
C ALA A 638 -3.40 -12.58 24.95
N GLY A 639 -2.45 -11.64 24.95
CA GLY A 639 -1.53 -11.44 23.82
C GLY A 639 -0.54 -12.60 23.66
N GLU A 640 0.04 -13.09 24.75
CA GLU A 640 0.96 -14.23 24.72
C GLU A 640 0.26 -15.53 24.29
N GLU A 641 -0.98 -15.75 24.71
CA GLU A 641 -1.82 -16.86 24.28
C GLU A 641 -2.12 -16.79 22.78
N LEU A 642 -2.65 -15.66 22.27
CA LEU A 642 -2.93 -15.50 20.84
C LEU A 642 -1.66 -15.68 19.99
N ARG A 643 -0.52 -15.12 20.43
CA ARG A 643 0.77 -15.32 19.77
C ARG A 643 1.10 -16.81 19.62
N LYS A 644 0.90 -17.60 20.68
CA LYS A 644 1.15 -19.04 20.64
C LYS A 644 0.26 -19.76 19.61
N PHE A 645 -1.02 -19.41 19.52
CA PHE A 645 -1.90 -19.94 18.47
C PHE A 645 -1.38 -19.60 17.07
N ILE A 646 -0.86 -18.40 16.86
CA ILE A 646 -0.29 -17.98 15.58
C ILE A 646 0.96 -18.82 15.27
N THR A 647 1.92 -18.93 16.20
CA THR A 647 3.16 -19.67 15.94
C THR A 647 2.89 -21.17 15.71
N ASP A 648 2.02 -21.78 16.52
CA ASP A 648 1.65 -23.18 16.38
C ASP A 648 0.98 -23.47 15.02
N GLU A 649 0.03 -22.63 14.57
CA GLU A 649 -0.65 -22.81 13.27
C GLU A 649 0.28 -22.60 12.07
N MET A 650 1.15 -21.58 12.12
CA MET A 650 2.09 -21.29 11.05
C MET A 650 3.14 -22.39 10.91
N ASN A 651 3.60 -22.96 12.02
CA ASN A 651 4.58 -24.05 12.04
C ASN A 651 3.97 -25.42 11.67
N ALA A 652 2.68 -25.64 11.94
CA ALA A 652 1.99 -26.88 11.58
C ALA A 652 1.97 -27.12 10.05
N ASN A 653 2.01 -26.04 9.25
CA ASN A 653 2.11 -26.15 7.80
C ASN A 653 3.58 -26.19 7.36
N LYS A 654 4.05 -27.39 6.97
CA LYS A 654 5.44 -27.62 6.54
C LYS A 654 5.87 -26.74 5.36
N LYS A 655 4.97 -26.44 4.41
CA LYS A 655 5.27 -25.62 3.24
C LYS A 655 5.51 -24.15 3.66
N ILE A 656 4.66 -23.64 4.55
CA ILE A 656 4.79 -22.29 5.13
C ILE A 656 6.08 -22.18 5.94
N ASN A 657 6.30 -23.11 6.87
CA ASN A 657 7.50 -23.12 7.72
C ASN A 657 8.79 -23.17 6.88
N SER A 658 8.85 -24.05 5.87
CA SER A 658 10.03 -24.18 5.00
C SER A 658 10.27 -22.90 4.18
N SER A 659 9.22 -22.29 3.64
CA SER A 659 9.33 -21.03 2.90
C SER A 659 9.82 -19.90 3.80
N ASN A 660 9.24 -19.75 4.99
CA ASN A 660 9.64 -18.72 5.94
C ASN A 660 11.11 -18.87 6.33
N ASN A 661 11.56 -20.07 6.71
CA ASN A 661 12.96 -20.30 7.05
C ASN A 661 13.90 -19.94 5.90
N LYS A 662 13.58 -20.36 4.66
CA LYS A 662 14.36 -20.02 3.46
C LYS A 662 14.53 -18.49 3.32
N PHE A 663 13.45 -17.72 3.43
CA PHE A 663 13.52 -16.27 3.27
C PHE A 663 14.13 -15.56 4.49
N TYR A 664 13.94 -16.07 5.71
CA TYR A 664 14.62 -15.56 6.90
C TYR A 664 16.14 -15.75 6.79
N ASP A 665 16.59 -16.91 6.31
CA ASP A 665 18.02 -17.20 6.10
C ASP A 665 18.62 -16.32 5.01
N ARG A 666 17.89 -16.12 3.89
CA ARG A 666 18.30 -15.18 2.83
C ARG A 666 18.42 -13.75 3.37
N TYR A 667 17.39 -13.27 4.08
CA TYR A 667 17.40 -11.94 4.66
C TYR A 667 18.53 -11.77 5.69
N TYR A 668 18.85 -12.81 6.47
CA TYR A 668 19.99 -12.79 7.38
C TYR A 668 21.33 -12.63 6.65
N ARG A 669 21.57 -13.42 5.58
CA ARG A 669 22.81 -13.40 4.78
C ARG A 669 23.06 -12.04 4.11
N TRP A 670 21.99 -11.41 3.62
CA TRP A 670 22.08 -10.20 2.81
C TRP A 670 21.82 -8.90 3.57
N ALA A 671 21.04 -8.93 4.65
CA ALA A 671 20.62 -7.72 5.35
C ALA A 671 20.92 -7.77 6.87
N SER A 672 20.37 -8.73 7.62
CA SER A 672 20.38 -8.67 9.10
C SER A 672 21.77 -8.72 9.71
N ARG A 673 22.69 -9.55 9.19
CA ARG A 673 24.04 -9.66 9.78
C ARG A 673 24.91 -8.43 9.55
N TRP A 674 24.60 -7.64 8.51
CA TRP A 674 25.34 -6.43 8.14
C TRP A 674 24.80 -5.19 8.85
N GLN A 675 23.47 -5.11 9.03
CA GLN A 675 22.80 -3.99 9.68
C GLN A 675 21.76 -4.47 10.71
N PRO A 676 22.17 -5.13 11.81
CA PRO A 676 21.25 -5.75 12.76
C PRO A 676 20.33 -4.77 13.50
N HIS A 677 20.66 -3.48 13.50
CA HIS A 677 19.81 -2.44 14.09
C HIS A 677 18.63 -2.06 13.17
N MET A 678 18.85 -2.06 11.85
CA MET A 678 17.88 -1.69 10.83
C MET A 678 17.10 -2.90 10.31
N ASN A 679 17.81 -3.97 9.93
CA ASN A 679 17.29 -5.13 9.21
C ASN A 679 17.14 -6.37 10.10
N TYR A 680 16.56 -6.22 11.29
CA TYR A 680 16.48 -7.30 12.27
C TYR A 680 15.37 -8.31 11.95
N LEU A 681 15.58 -9.55 12.41
CA LEU A 681 14.54 -10.59 12.50
C LEU A 681 14.18 -10.80 13.98
N GLU A 682 12.89 -10.84 14.30
CA GLU A 682 12.39 -11.07 15.65
C GLU A 682 11.59 -12.38 15.70
N LEU A 683 12.30 -13.49 15.84
CA LEU A 683 11.72 -14.82 15.75
C LEU A 683 11.15 -15.28 17.10
N TYR A 684 9.90 -15.72 17.09
CA TYR A 684 9.23 -16.43 18.19
C TYR A 684 8.81 -17.81 17.68
N ASP A 685 9.32 -18.87 18.31
CA ASP A 685 9.10 -20.26 17.87
C ASP A 685 9.36 -20.45 16.36
N GLY A 686 10.37 -19.76 15.81
CA GLY A 686 10.72 -19.83 14.38
C GLY A 686 9.84 -18.99 13.44
N VAL A 687 8.95 -18.14 13.96
CA VAL A 687 8.08 -17.25 13.16
C VAL A 687 8.43 -15.79 13.46
N ASN A 688 8.61 -14.96 12.43
CA ASN A 688 8.99 -13.55 12.58
C ASN A 688 7.78 -12.69 13.03
N LEU A 689 7.81 -12.25 14.29
CA LEU A 689 6.78 -11.40 14.88
C LEU A 689 7.44 -10.21 15.58
N TYR A 690 7.18 -9.00 15.10
CA TYR A 690 7.73 -7.79 15.68
C TYR A 690 6.88 -7.33 16.88
N ILE A 691 7.34 -7.69 18.08
CA ILE A 691 6.66 -7.44 19.36
C ILE A 691 7.44 -6.46 20.22
N LYS A 692 8.78 -6.55 20.21
CA LYS A 692 9.64 -5.77 21.10
C LYS A 692 9.48 -4.28 20.82
N ARG A 693 9.30 -3.54 21.92
CA ARG A 693 9.27 -2.08 21.90
C ARG A 693 10.64 -1.56 21.43
N ARG A 694 10.61 -0.67 20.44
CA ARG A 694 11.82 0.04 19.95
C ARG A 694 11.76 1.54 20.12
N SER A 695 10.59 2.08 20.47
CA SER A 695 10.44 3.48 20.89
C SER A 695 10.79 3.66 22.38
N SER A 696 11.09 4.90 22.75
CA SER A 696 11.21 5.34 24.15
C SER A 696 9.85 5.38 24.87
N SER A 697 8.75 5.48 24.12
CA SER A 697 7.38 5.59 24.62
C SER A 697 6.75 4.23 24.90
N GLU A 698 6.27 4.04 26.12
CA GLU A 698 5.62 2.81 26.57
C GLU A 698 4.13 2.74 26.16
N SER A 699 3.65 1.54 25.81
CA SER A 699 2.25 1.33 25.46
C SER A 699 1.35 1.34 26.71
N LYS A 700 0.38 2.25 26.74
CA LYS A 700 -0.57 2.41 27.86
C LYS A 700 -1.94 1.81 27.54
N LEU A 701 -2.70 1.51 28.58
CA LEU A 701 -4.09 1.05 28.47
C LEU A 701 -5.05 2.20 28.09
N SER A 702 -5.03 2.59 26.81
CA SER A 702 -5.95 3.57 26.23
C SER A 702 -7.38 3.02 26.09
N THR A 703 -8.37 3.89 25.85
CA THR A 703 -9.75 3.45 25.53
C THR A 703 -9.79 2.47 24.36
N ARG A 704 -8.96 2.71 23.33
CA ARG A 704 -8.80 1.81 22.19
C ARG A 704 -8.26 0.44 22.62
N ARG A 705 -7.26 0.39 23.50
CA ARG A 705 -6.67 -0.87 24.02
C ARG A 705 -7.56 -1.62 25.02
N LYS A 706 -8.48 -0.92 25.70
CA LYS A 706 -9.53 -1.55 26.51
C LYS A 706 -10.54 -2.30 25.65
N ILE A 707 -10.76 -1.84 24.42
CA ILE A 707 -11.68 -2.42 23.44
C ILE A 707 -10.95 -3.53 22.65
N THR A 708 -9.85 -3.15 21.99
CA THR A 708 -9.04 -3.98 21.10
C THR A 708 -7.72 -4.33 21.78
N PHE A 709 -7.58 -5.55 22.30
CA PHE A 709 -6.41 -5.91 23.09
C PHE A 709 -5.16 -6.15 22.21
N VAL A 710 -5.37 -6.59 20.97
CA VAL A 710 -4.31 -6.85 19.98
C VAL A 710 -4.65 -6.21 18.63
N GLU A 711 -3.67 -5.52 18.05
CA GLU A 711 -3.72 -5.01 16.68
C GLU A 711 -2.52 -5.52 15.91
N GLU A 712 -2.74 -6.03 14.71
CA GLU A 712 -1.69 -6.69 13.94
C GLU A 712 -1.66 -6.23 12.50
N THR A 713 -0.45 -6.20 11.94
CA THR A 713 -0.20 -5.94 10.53
C THR A 713 0.66 -7.05 9.97
N PRO A 714 0.05 -8.14 9.44
CA PRO A 714 0.79 -9.15 8.73
C PRO A 714 1.24 -8.61 7.38
N GLU A 715 2.39 -9.08 6.93
CA GLU A 715 3.07 -8.68 5.71
C GLU A 715 3.44 -9.94 4.91
N LEU A 716 2.90 -10.02 3.69
CA LEU A 716 3.12 -11.10 2.73
C LEU A 716 3.86 -10.56 1.50
N MET A 717 4.69 -11.39 0.86
CA MET A 717 5.47 -11.04 -0.35
C MET A 717 4.59 -10.98 -1.60
N ASP A 718 3.62 -10.07 -1.60
CA ASP A 718 2.44 -10.14 -2.47
C ASP A 718 2.30 -9.03 -3.50
N GLU A 719 3.16 -8.01 -3.49
CA GLU A 719 3.05 -6.93 -4.47
C GLU A 719 3.17 -7.53 -5.87
N THR A 720 2.04 -7.47 -6.60
CA THR A 720 1.75 -8.11 -7.89
C THR A 720 1.90 -9.63 -8.00
N ALA A 721 1.75 -10.35 -6.89
CA ALA A 721 1.76 -11.82 -6.91
C ALA A 721 0.65 -12.41 -7.81
N HIS A 722 1.01 -13.45 -8.56
CA HIS A 722 0.14 -14.15 -9.51
C HIS A 722 0.26 -15.67 -9.42
N GLY A 723 -0.74 -16.38 -9.93
CA GLY A 723 -0.73 -17.83 -10.13
C GLY A 723 -0.47 -18.60 -8.84
N ASN A 724 0.42 -19.58 -8.91
CA ASN A 724 0.76 -20.46 -7.79
C ASN A 724 1.38 -19.71 -6.61
N TRP A 725 2.07 -18.59 -6.86
CA TRP A 725 2.65 -17.78 -5.80
C TRP A 725 1.54 -17.09 -5.00
N LEU A 726 0.60 -16.42 -5.69
CA LEU A 726 -0.56 -15.81 -5.03
C LEU A 726 -1.41 -16.83 -4.27
N ASP A 727 -1.60 -18.03 -4.82
CA ASP A 727 -2.34 -19.10 -4.16
C ASP A 727 -1.66 -19.54 -2.86
N PHE A 728 -0.33 -19.66 -2.87
CA PHE A 728 0.45 -19.96 -1.67
C PHE A 728 0.40 -18.83 -0.62
N LEU A 729 0.47 -17.57 -1.04
CA LEU A 729 0.30 -16.44 -0.12
C LEU A 729 -1.12 -16.43 0.48
N CYS A 730 -2.13 -16.79 -0.29
CA CYS A 730 -3.49 -16.97 0.24
C CYS A 730 -3.55 -18.08 1.29
N GLU A 731 -2.83 -19.19 1.09
CA GLU A 731 -2.70 -20.28 2.07
C GLU A 731 -2.07 -19.79 3.40
N GLN A 732 -1.05 -18.93 3.32
CA GLN A 732 -0.43 -18.27 4.48
C GLN A 732 -1.43 -17.35 5.20
N GLY A 733 -2.09 -16.45 4.46
CA GLY A 733 -3.11 -15.55 5.02
C GLY A 733 -4.27 -16.30 5.68
N LEU A 734 -4.78 -17.36 5.05
CA LEU A 734 -5.84 -18.21 5.61
C LEU A 734 -5.39 -18.93 6.89
N THR A 735 -4.15 -19.42 6.94
CA THR A 735 -3.58 -20.06 8.14
C THR A 735 -3.53 -19.07 9.30
N TYR A 736 -3.10 -17.84 9.02
CA TYR A 736 -3.07 -16.76 9.99
C TYR A 736 -4.48 -16.38 10.51
N LEU A 737 -5.47 -16.20 9.62
CA LEU A 737 -6.85 -15.91 10.03
C LEU A 737 -7.50 -17.06 10.83
N ARG A 738 -7.15 -18.31 10.51
CA ARG A 738 -7.60 -19.49 11.24
C ARG A 738 -7.04 -19.51 12.66
N ALA A 739 -5.79 -19.13 12.87
CA ALA A 739 -5.19 -19.03 14.23
C ALA A 739 -6.00 -18.10 15.14
N HIS A 740 -6.37 -16.92 14.63
CA HIS A 740 -7.21 -15.96 15.34
C HIS A 740 -8.58 -16.51 15.67
N SER A 741 -9.22 -17.19 14.72
CA SER A 741 -10.55 -17.76 14.93
C SER A 741 -10.52 -18.94 15.91
N LYS A 742 -9.46 -19.78 15.86
CA LYS A 742 -9.23 -20.83 16.85
C LYS A 742 -9.13 -20.24 18.25
N TYR A 743 -8.26 -19.25 18.46
CA TYR A 743 -8.13 -18.55 19.74
C TYR A 743 -9.47 -17.96 20.21
N LEU A 744 -10.09 -17.08 19.41
CA LEU A 744 -11.32 -16.37 19.79
C LEU A 744 -12.51 -17.31 20.04
N SER A 745 -12.54 -18.49 19.43
CA SER A 745 -13.59 -19.49 19.63
C SER A 745 -13.51 -20.24 20.96
N GLN A 746 -12.34 -20.18 21.62
CA GLN A 746 -12.05 -20.80 22.91
C GLN A 746 -12.09 -19.79 24.07
N VAL A 747 -12.13 -18.49 23.76
CA VAL A 747 -12.19 -17.42 24.75
C VAL A 747 -13.59 -17.30 25.35
N LYS A 748 -13.66 -17.29 26.68
CA LYS A 748 -14.85 -16.92 27.45
C LYS A 748 -14.73 -15.53 28.04
N PHE A 749 -15.86 -14.82 28.10
CA PHE A 749 -15.95 -13.48 28.64
C PHE A 749 -16.82 -13.48 29.89
N GLU A 750 -16.43 -12.69 30.89
CA GLU A 750 -17.30 -12.44 32.03
C GLU A 750 -18.33 -11.39 31.59
N THR A 751 -19.61 -11.75 31.69
CA THR A 751 -20.72 -10.84 31.43
C THR A 751 -21.47 -10.59 32.73
N ALA A 752 -21.85 -9.33 32.97
CA ALA A 752 -22.68 -8.96 34.10
C ALA A 752 -23.98 -8.36 33.59
N ARG A 753 -25.09 -8.77 34.20
CA ARG A 753 -26.42 -8.17 34.02
C ARG A 753 -26.64 -7.20 35.17
N LEU A 754 -26.92 -5.95 34.84
CA LEU A 754 -27.25 -4.89 35.79
C LEU A 754 -28.71 -4.51 35.57
N GLU A 755 -29.48 -4.46 36.65
CA GLU A 755 -30.88 -4.04 36.63
C GLU A 755 -31.06 -2.83 37.53
N GLU A 756 -31.69 -1.80 37.00
CA GLU A 756 -31.99 -0.57 37.73
C GLU A 756 -33.45 -0.20 37.49
N GLU A 757 -34.20 0.03 38.56
CA GLU A 757 -35.54 0.60 38.48
C GLU A 757 -35.45 2.11 38.71
N SER A 758 -35.82 2.90 37.71
CA SER A 758 -35.81 4.37 37.80
C SER A 758 -37.03 4.93 37.09
N GLN A 759 -37.72 5.89 37.74
CA GLN A 759 -38.94 6.54 37.22
C GLN A 759 -40.04 5.54 36.78
N GLY A 760 -40.19 4.42 37.50
CA GLY A 760 -41.18 3.37 37.18
C GLY A 760 -40.86 2.57 35.91
N ARG A 761 -39.60 2.57 35.46
CA ARG A 761 -39.11 1.76 34.33
C ARG A 761 -37.95 0.89 34.78
N ILE A 762 -37.93 -0.36 34.30
CA ILE A 762 -36.81 -1.28 34.51
C ILE A 762 -35.80 -1.11 33.36
N HIS A 763 -34.58 -0.73 33.71
CA HIS A 763 -33.44 -0.66 32.81
C HIS A 763 -32.56 -1.90 32.99
N ILE A 764 -32.40 -2.69 31.92
CA ILE A 764 -31.52 -3.86 31.92
C ILE A 764 -30.30 -3.56 31.06
N TRP A 765 -29.12 -3.63 31.66
CA TRP A 765 -27.83 -3.47 31.00
C TRP A 765 -27.04 -4.76 31.04
N PHE A 766 -26.29 -5.04 29.97
CA PHE A 766 -25.30 -6.09 29.94
C PHE A 766 -23.94 -5.46 29.74
N SER A 767 -22.97 -5.82 30.59
CA SER A 767 -21.58 -5.42 30.44
C SER A 767 -20.71 -6.66 30.22
N ARG A 768 -19.64 -6.51 29.44
CA ARG A 768 -18.66 -7.57 29.17
C ARG A 768 -17.26 -7.10 29.51
N SER A 769 -16.50 -7.92 30.22
CA SER A 769 -15.07 -7.65 30.47
C SER A 769 -14.21 -8.06 29.26
N ARG A 770 -13.16 -7.28 28.96
CA ARG A 770 -12.22 -7.53 27.85
C ARG A 770 -10.77 -7.42 28.34
N PRO A 771 -9.81 -8.18 27.75
CA PRO A 771 -10.00 -9.34 26.86
C PRO A 771 -10.58 -10.53 27.64
N GLY A 772 -11.23 -11.49 26.96
CA GLY A 772 -11.66 -12.75 27.62
C GLY A 772 -10.47 -13.65 27.97
N LYS A 773 -10.74 -14.82 28.56
CA LYS A 773 -9.74 -15.84 28.91
C LYS A 773 -10.01 -17.16 28.21
N VAL A 774 -8.98 -17.87 27.78
CA VAL A 774 -9.10 -19.24 27.26
C VAL A 774 -9.38 -20.21 28.42
N GLU A 775 -10.32 -21.12 28.25
CA GLU A 775 -10.48 -22.24 29.20
C GLU A 775 -9.43 -23.32 28.92
N ASN A 776 -8.47 -23.48 29.83
CA ASN A 776 -7.58 -24.65 29.79
C ASN A 776 -8.40 -25.90 30.14
N THR A 777 -8.65 -26.75 29.15
CA THR A 777 -9.25 -28.09 29.35
C THR A 777 -8.33 -29.09 30.05
N ASP A 778 -7.07 -28.75 30.32
CA ASP A 778 -6.06 -29.66 30.91
C ASP A 778 -5.84 -29.49 32.43
N ARG A 779 -6.89 -29.11 33.17
CA ARG A 779 -6.90 -29.25 34.63
C ARG A 779 -8.23 -29.82 35.11
N LYS A 780 -8.41 -31.13 34.89
CA LYS A 780 -9.27 -31.97 35.74
C LYS A 780 -8.58 -33.28 36.03
#